data_AF-A0A1S3JJ99-F1
#
_entry.id   AF-A0A1S3JJ99-F1
#
_cell.length_a   1.000
_cell.length_b   1.000
_cell.length_c   1.000
_cell.angle_alpha   90.00
_cell.angle_beta   90.00
_cell.angle_gamma   90.00
#
_symmetry.space_group_name_H-M   'P 1'
#
loop_
_entity.id
_entity.type
_entity.pdbx_description
1 polymer ?
#
loop_
_entity_poly.entity_id
_entity_poly.type
_entity_poly.pdbx_seq_one_letter_code
_entity_poly.pdbx_strand_id
1 'polypeptide(L)'
;MVTFLFMVLLICGQLGIVPAASNSRTNERLKHSYLGFPRLHFTGYFHSDPMTANNRLINHNMTRNRGPRIQADSEGFNSVGTGNFMFYNAYVSGVCYMDGTCTSQDDEILGQSVEDWFDRAPAKLVDISPTCDTLSNIHGMKLQVGQIIRAALTPTPVQQMWLRCIETPNLSTFSAGAQFKSVLTNLTWLDRDPDFESRFLDELRETNPLALAVKFNLDQYDSRVASDKFRLGRLVGTIGPHHPNDSIPFMRFTRQLQAGDSECTGPFCHAPFSIDHAMNLLTIDVGNSFRSSFNGSFNTQTLGRLYVGFQPALGESSEVDCNSQVVYAGEINYTTEYWYERTAGVVTLNLTETLSGKAIKEQLHVSPLVIFKYKKENGTLVCQKPVLVERHHGLTVGAMITNTYRKEPGEAWSFHLFASKFGVPQPGVELSLNYGGEHCPMQICGPCTTGFSTPQSALSFPPFVVTDEGGFANIPLMAYDPMEGAPYPHVVELQGSQLYLLFINMSFGGISDAALFHFGARVFQIYHVPDTPTWYDHVLPTLEPYHNLFPVMRSFVHLTDYHSVLENKDKMKAVLSLPIDDPHHMPTTRDLSKRKRKMLLDWLENPILGQPAPSIENLRTLLQQAMELELSTIPPYLTALMSIKEGFNVEIGRRIKSVVVQEMLHMALVGNLLNAVGGSPSIASTLNAPLYPSKLPGGVRPDLVVSLQKLKPRVH
;
A
#
# COMPACT_ATOMS: atom_id res chain seq x y z
N MET A 1 19.43 10.24 52.75
CA MET A 1 18.42 10.43 51.67
C MET A 1 19.03 10.77 50.30
N VAL A 2 20.35 10.61 50.10
CA VAL A 2 21.02 10.84 48.79
C VAL A 2 21.62 9.55 48.21
N THR A 3 21.65 8.46 48.99
CA THR A 3 22.22 7.16 48.57
C THR A 3 21.19 6.18 48.01
N PHE A 4 19.89 6.45 48.17
CA PHE A 4 18.80 5.57 47.66
C PHE A 4 18.31 5.97 46.25
N LEU A 5 18.58 7.20 45.81
CA LEU A 5 18.19 7.66 44.46
C LEU A 5 19.12 7.15 43.34
N PHE A 6 20.36 6.78 43.67
CA PHE A 6 21.30 6.23 42.70
C PHE A 6 21.03 4.76 42.33
N MET A 7 20.30 4.02 43.18
CA MET A 7 20.02 2.60 42.95
C MET A 7 18.76 2.36 42.09
N VAL A 8 17.86 3.35 41.98
CA VAL A 8 16.64 3.25 41.17
C VAL A 8 16.86 3.73 39.72
N LEU A 9 17.85 4.59 39.47
CA LEU A 9 18.23 5.04 38.12
C LEU A 9 19.04 4.01 37.32
N LEU A 10 19.55 2.96 37.95
CA LEU A 10 20.24 1.84 37.29
C LEU A 10 19.30 0.72 36.81
N ILE A 11 17.99 0.81 37.10
CA ILE A 11 16.99 -0.19 36.68
C ILE A 11 16.09 0.32 35.52
N CYS A 12 16.22 1.60 35.12
CA CYS A 12 15.43 2.21 34.03
C CYS A 12 16.27 2.80 32.87
N GLY A 13 17.51 2.35 32.71
CA GLY A 13 18.39 2.76 31.60
C GLY A 13 18.58 1.64 30.58
N GLN A 14 18.08 1.86 29.36
CA GLN A 14 18.50 1.17 28.13
C GLN A 14 18.48 -0.36 28.17
N LEU A 15 17.36 -0.95 27.75
CA LEU A 15 17.40 -2.19 26.96
C LEU A 15 17.98 -1.86 25.57
N GLY A 16 19.24 -1.42 25.55
CA GLY A 16 20.09 -1.60 24.39
C GLY A 16 20.44 -3.07 24.37
N ILE A 17 19.76 -3.84 23.52
CA ILE A 17 20.20 -5.18 23.16
C ILE A 17 21.58 -5.00 22.51
N VAL A 18 22.64 -5.14 23.30
CA VAL A 18 23.97 -5.42 22.75
C VAL A 18 23.85 -6.82 22.18
N PRO A 19 23.94 -7.03 20.85
CA PRO A 19 23.94 -8.38 20.31
C PRO A 19 25.16 -9.08 20.91
N ALA A 20 24.96 -10.27 21.47
CA ALA A 20 26.05 -11.19 21.77
C ALA A 20 26.99 -11.20 20.57
N ALA A 21 28.30 -11.06 20.81
CA ALA A 21 29.31 -10.95 19.77
C ALA A 21 29.13 -12.06 18.73
N SER A 22 28.43 -11.74 17.65
CA SER A 22 28.23 -12.66 16.54
C SER A 22 29.58 -12.79 15.86
N ASN A 23 29.94 -14.02 15.49
CA ASN A 23 31.15 -14.29 14.76
C ASN A 23 31.19 -13.37 13.53
N SER A 24 32.25 -12.56 13.37
CA SER A 24 32.31 -11.52 12.32
C SER A 24 32.03 -12.08 10.92
N ARG A 25 32.40 -13.35 10.69
CA ARG A 25 32.11 -14.09 9.46
C ARG A 25 30.62 -14.35 9.25
N THR A 26 29.86 -14.68 10.29
CA THR A 26 28.40 -14.84 10.20
C THR A 26 27.74 -13.51 9.88
N ASN A 27 28.21 -12.43 10.51
CA ASN A 27 27.67 -11.10 10.27
C ASN A 27 27.92 -10.62 8.83
N GLU A 28 29.10 -10.88 8.26
CA GLU A 28 29.38 -10.61 6.84
C GLU A 28 28.45 -11.37 5.89
N ARG A 29 28.23 -12.68 6.13
CA ARG A 29 27.34 -13.51 5.29
C ARG A 29 25.91 -12.98 5.25
N LEU A 30 25.40 -12.49 6.38
CA LEU A 30 24.03 -12.00 6.49
C LEU A 30 23.80 -10.68 5.74
N LYS A 31 24.85 -9.90 5.41
CA LYS A 31 24.72 -8.58 4.75
C LYS A 31 23.94 -8.64 3.44
N HIS A 32 23.99 -9.77 2.75
CA HIS A 32 23.30 -9.96 1.46
C HIS A 32 21.79 -10.22 1.61
N SER A 33 21.29 -10.36 2.84
CA SER A 33 19.85 -10.44 3.14
C SER A 33 19.18 -11.54 2.30
N TYR A 34 18.01 -11.28 1.73
CA TYR A 34 17.31 -12.22 0.84
C TYR A 34 18.07 -12.55 -0.46
N LEU A 35 19.05 -11.74 -0.88
CA LEU A 35 19.92 -12.03 -2.04
C LEU A 35 21.10 -12.95 -1.68
N GLY A 36 21.34 -13.14 -0.39
CA GLY A 36 22.38 -14.02 0.12
C GLY A 36 22.00 -15.50 0.06
N PHE A 37 22.72 -16.27 0.87
CA PHE A 37 22.54 -17.71 1.03
C PHE A 37 22.52 -18.08 2.53
N PRO A 38 21.78 -19.14 2.92
CA PRO A 38 20.90 -19.91 2.06
C PRO A 38 19.62 -19.09 1.77
N ARG A 39 18.90 -19.40 0.69
CA ARG A 39 17.60 -18.75 0.41
C ARG A 39 16.61 -19.72 -0.20
N LEU A 40 15.33 -19.51 0.06
CA LEU A 40 14.25 -20.20 -0.62
C LEU A 40 13.50 -19.26 -1.56
N HIS A 41 12.94 -19.83 -2.62
CA HIS A 41 12.04 -19.20 -3.57
C HIS A 41 10.64 -19.78 -3.40
N PHE A 42 9.61 -18.97 -3.57
CA PHE A 42 8.21 -19.41 -3.53
C PHE A 42 7.39 -18.76 -4.63
N THR A 43 6.33 -19.45 -5.04
CA THR A 43 5.39 -19.00 -6.07
C THR A 43 3.97 -19.41 -5.72
N GLY A 44 2.99 -18.71 -6.28
CA GLY A 44 1.58 -19.02 -6.13
C GLY A 44 0.71 -17.85 -6.55
N TYR A 45 -0.38 -17.64 -5.80
CA TYR A 45 -1.26 -16.51 -5.99
C TYR A 45 -1.29 -15.65 -4.74
N PHE A 46 -1.67 -14.39 -4.93
CA PHE A 46 -2.18 -13.58 -3.84
C PHE A 46 -3.65 -13.29 -4.09
N HIS A 47 -4.42 -13.22 -3.01
CA HIS A 47 -5.77 -12.67 -3.01
C HIS A 47 -5.71 -11.27 -2.41
N SER A 48 -6.30 -10.30 -3.10
CA SER A 48 -6.45 -8.93 -2.59
C SER A 48 -7.87 -8.46 -2.83
N ASP A 49 -8.56 -8.00 -1.78
CA ASP A 49 -9.95 -7.56 -1.82
C ASP A 49 -10.05 -6.06 -1.48
N PRO A 50 -9.39 -5.16 -2.24
CA PRO A 50 -9.32 -3.75 -1.90
C PRO A 50 -10.68 -3.08 -2.07
N MET A 51 -10.98 -2.11 -1.22
CA MET A 51 -12.08 -1.17 -1.45
C MET A 51 -11.64 -0.19 -2.54
N THR A 52 -12.38 -0.06 -3.65
CA THR A 52 -12.01 0.88 -4.72
C THR A 52 -12.90 2.12 -4.77
N ALA A 53 -14.03 2.11 -4.04
CA ALA A 53 -14.96 3.23 -4.04
C ALA A 53 -14.37 4.48 -3.35
N ASN A 54 -13.48 4.31 -2.39
CA ASN A 54 -12.82 5.40 -1.66
C ASN A 54 -11.63 6.03 -2.44
N ASN A 55 -11.20 5.45 -3.57
CA ASN A 55 -10.08 6.00 -4.36
C ASN A 55 -10.43 7.28 -5.12
N ARG A 56 -11.72 7.62 -5.25
CA ARG A 56 -12.16 8.77 -6.03
C ARG A 56 -12.50 9.95 -5.14
N LEU A 57 -11.79 11.06 -5.32
CA LEU A 57 -12.03 12.32 -4.61
C LEU A 57 -13.49 12.79 -4.61
N ILE A 58 -14.25 12.55 -5.70
CA ILE A 58 -15.67 12.91 -5.77
C ILE A 58 -16.51 12.22 -4.70
N ASN A 59 -16.14 11.00 -4.30
CA ASN A 59 -16.86 10.21 -3.29
C ASN A 59 -16.61 10.74 -1.88
N HIS A 60 -15.63 11.63 -1.72
CA HIS A 60 -15.37 12.26 -0.45
C HIS A 60 -16.15 13.58 -0.25
N ASN A 61 -16.74 14.17 -1.29
CA ASN A 61 -17.36 15.51 -1.18
C ASN A 61 -18.68 15.47 -0.39
N MET A 62 -18.61 15.88 0.88
CA MET A 62 -19.74 15.84 1.82
C MET A 62 -20.61 17.11 1.88
N THR A 63 -20.24 18.21 1.20
CA THR A 63 -21.15 19.38 1.08
C THR A 63 -22.45 19.03 0.35
N ARG A 64 -22.48 17.84 -0.27
CA ARG A 64 -23.67 17.15 -0.73
C ARG A 64 -24.01 16.03 0.26
N ASN A 65 -24.61 16.39 1.39
CA ASN A 65 -25.23 15.52 2.41
C ASN A 65 -26.33 14.62 1.82
N ARG A 66 -25.96 13.68 0.96
CA ARG A 66 -26.84 12.67 0.39
C ARG A 66 -26.01 11.43 0.24
N GLY A 67 -26.42 10.38 0.96
CA GLY A 67 -25.78 9.08 0.97
C GLY A 67 -25.47 8.55 -0.44
N PRO A 68 -24.75 7.42 -0.52
CA PRO A 68 -24.06 6.94 -1.72
C PRO A 68 -24.90 7.13 -2.99
N ARG A 69 -24.55 8.12 -3.81
CA ARG A 69 -24.73 7.99 -5.27
C ARG A 69 -23.59 7.15 -5.82
N ILE A 70 -23.47 5.97 -5.23
CA ILE A 70 -22.58 4.94 -5.69
C ILE A 70 -23.32 4.25 -6.83
N GLN A 71 -23.18 4.77 -8.06
CA GLN A 71 -23.57 4.04 -9.27
C GLN A 71 -22.60 2.88 -9.46
N ALA A 72 -23.07 1.67 -9.15
CA ALA A 72 -22.33 0.40 -9.13
C ALA A 72 -21.48 0.11 -10.39
N ASP A 73 -21.82 0.74 -11.51
CA ASP A 73 -21.24 0.64 -12.83
C ASP A 73 -20.19 1.72 -13.14
N SER A 74 -20.01 2.70 -12.25
CA SER A 74 -19.07 3.81 -12.41
C SER A 74 -17.92 3.83 -11.39
N GLU A 75 -17.80 2.88 -10.46
CA GLU A 75 -17.20 3.11 -9.11
C GLU A 75 -15.85 2.46 -8.76
N GLY A 76 -15.09 2.05 -9.76
CA GLY A 76 -13.98 1.11 -9.53
C GLY A 76 -14.50 -0.32 -9.40
N PHE A 77 -13.60 -1.28 -9.52
CA PHE A 77 -13.99 -2.66 -9.78
C PHE A 77 -14.43 -3.45 -8.54
N ASN A 78 -14.20 -2.95 -7.32
CA ASN A 78 -14.52 -3.63 -6.06
C ASN A 78 -15.04 -2.66 -4.98
N SER A 79 -16.25 -2.15 -5.16
CA SER A 79 -16.87 -1.11 -4.31
C SER A 79 -17.32 -1.58 -2.91
N VAL A 80 -17.20 -2.88 -2.61
CA VAL A 80 -17.52 -3.49 -1.31
C VAL A 80 -16.35 -4.33 -0.77
N GLY A 81 -15.12 -4.08 -1.25
CA GLY A 81 -13.94 -4.80 -0.81
C GLY A 81 -13.67 -4.68 0.70
N THR A 82 -13.29 -5.79 1.33
CA THR A 82 -13.03 -5.90 2.77
C THR A 82 -11.62 -5.48 3.20
N GLY A 83 -10.75 -5.20 2.22
CA GLY A 83 -9.32 -4.95 2.39
C GLY A 83 -8.49 -6.20 2.68
N ASN A 84 -9.06 -7.41 2.62
CA ASN A 84 -8.33 -8.65 2.87
C ASN A 84 -7.16 -8.83 1.90
N PHE A 85 -6.04 -9.31 2.40
CA PHE A 85 -4.86 -9.66 1.63
C PHE A 85 -4.30 -10.99 2.14
N MET A 86 -4.04 -11.95 1.24
CA MET A 86 -3.58 -13.29 1.61
C MET A 86 -2.66 -13.87 0.53
N PHE A 87 -1.73 -14.73 0.94
CA PHE A 87 -1.11 -15.68 0.01
C PHE A 87 -2.03 -16.88 -0.16
N TYR A 88 -2.15 -17.37 -1.39
CA TYR A 88 -3.12 -18.40 -1.77
C TYR A 88 -2.47 -19.41 -2.71
N ASN A 89 -2.55 -20.71 -2.36
CA ASN A 89 -1.89 -21.80 -3.08
C ASN A 89 -0.41 -21.48 -3.37
N ALA A 90 0.25 -20.85 -2.40
CA ALA A 90 1.66 -20.49 -2.51
C ALA A 90 2.50 -21.59 -1.87
N TYR A 91 3.60 -21.93 -2.52
CA TYR A 91 4.48 -23.02 -2.11
C TYR A 91 5.94 -22.74 -2.45
N VAL A 92 6.84 -23.40 -1.75
CA VAL A 92 8.29 -23.32 -2.00
C VAL A 92 8.61 -23.96 -3.34
N SER A 93 9.18 -23.20 -4.26
CA SER A 93 9.42 -23.59 -5.67
C SER A 93 10.89 -23.84 -5.99
N GLY A 94 11.80 -23.43 -5.12
CA GLY A 94 13.23 -23.62 -5.28
C GLY A 94 14.00 -23.23 -4.02
N VAL A 95 15.21 -23.75 -3.87
CA VAL A 95 16.12 -23.38 -2.79
C VAL A 95 17.54 -23.22 -3.30
N CYS A 96 18.31 -22.40 -2.61
CA CYS A 96 19.74 -22.24 -2.79
C CYS A 96 20.46 -22.43 -1.46
N TYR A 97 21.53 -23.20 -1.51
CA TYR A 97 22.35 -23.57 -0.37
C TYR A 97 23.49 -22.58 -0.13
N MET A 98 24.15 -22.72 1.01
CA MET A 98 25.27 -21.90 1.48
C MET A 98 26.49 -21.89 0.55
N ASP A 99 26.63 -22.89 -0.31
CA ASP A 99 27.69 -22.97 -1.32
C ASP A 99 27.34 -22.25 -2.64
N GLY A 100 26.15 -21.65 -2.71
CA GLY A 100 25.64 -20.95 -3.89
C GLY A 100 24.94 -21.84 -4.91
N THR A 101 24.91 -23.16 -4.73
CA THR A 101 24.17 -24.07 -5.60
C THR A 101 22.68 -23.99 -5.31
N CYS A 102 21.84 -24.19 -6.33
CA CYS A 102 20.39 -24.13 -6.22
C CYS A 102 19.74 -25.37 -6.84
N THR A 103 18.61 -25.80 -6.29
CA THR A 103 17.77 -26.88 -6.84
C THR A 103 16.29 -26.52 -6.78
N SER A 104 15.50 -27.17 -7.63
CA SER A 104 14.04 -27.13 -7.62
C SER A 104 13.41 -28.53 -7.63
N GLN A 105 14.19 -29.59 -7.32
CA GLN A 105 13.71 -30.98 -7.33
C GLN A 105 14.20 -31.84 -6.16
N ASP A 106 15.28 -31.45 -5.47
CA ASP A 106 16.01 -32.32 -4.54
C ASP A 106 16.18 -31.73 -3.12
N ASP A 107 15.08 -31.31 -2.49
CA ASP A 107 15.01 -30.92 -1.07
C ASP A 107 13.55 -31.04 -0.57
N GLU A 108 13.31 -31.64 0.59
CA GLU A 108 11.94 -31.89 1.09
C GLU A 108 11.16 -30.61 1.45
N ILE A 109 11.85 -29.47 1.58
CA ILE A 109 11.18 -28.16 1.75
C ILE A 109 10.40 -27.75 0.49
N LEU A 110 10.74 -28.30 -0.68
CA LEU A 110 10.05 -28.00 -1.93
C LEU A 110 8.61 -28.48 -1.88
N GLY A 111 7.68 -27.64 -2.36
CA GLY A 111 6.24 -27.92 -2.32
C GLY A 111 5.58 -27.64 -0.97
N GLN A 112 6.33 -27.36 0.11
CA GLN A 112 5.73 -26.92 1.37
C GLN A 112 4.98 -25.60 1.15
N SER A 113 3.82 -25.45 1.79
CA SER A 113 2.99 -24.26 1.62
C SER A 113 3.67 -23.02 2.22
N VAL A 114 3.39 -21.85 1.64
CA VAL A 114 3.83 -20.52 2.11
C VAL A 114 2.60 -19.63 2.21
N GLU A 115 1.90 -19.71 3.31
CA GLU A 115 0.52 -19.18 3.43
C GLU A 115 0.36 -18.26 4.65
N ASP A 116 -0.72 -17.46 4.65
CA ASP A 116 -1.13 -16.77 5.88
C ASP A 116 -1.63 -17.83 6.87
N TRP A 117 -1.30 -17.66 8.14
CA TRP A 117 -1.74 -18.60 9.17
C TRP A 117 -3.27 -18.49 9.34
N PHE A 118 -4.00 -19.56 9.01
CA PHE A 118 -5.47 -19.58 8.88
C PHE A 118 -6.28 -19.48 10.18
N ASP A 119 -5.68 -19.62 11.37
CA ASP A 119 -6.42 -19.58 12.66
C ASP A 119 -6.81 -18.16 13.12
N ARG A 120 -6.86 -17.19 12.19
CA ARG A 120 -7.09 -15.77 12.49
C ARG A 120 -7.60 -15.02 11.27
N ALA A 121 -8.03 -13.77 11.48
CA ALA A 121 -8.41 -12.91 10.38
C ALA A 121 -7.26 -12.70 9.37
N PRO A 122 -7.56 -12.65 8.07
CA PRO A 122 -6.60 -12.30 7.02
C PRO A 122 -5.91 -10.97 7.28
N ALA A 123 -4.68 -10.86 6.79
CA ALA A 123 -4.00 -9.58 6.70
C ALA A 123 -4.82 -8.53 5.91
N LYS A 124 -4.47 -7.25 6.08
CA LYS A 124 -5.14 -6.14 5.41
C LYS A 124 -4.15 -5.36 4.53
N LEU A 125 -4.51 -5.11 3.28
CA LEU A 125 -3.83 -4.13 2.44
C LEU A 125 -4.43 -2.75 2.73
N VAL A 126 -3.58 -1.79 3.11
CA VAL A 126 -4.02 -0.48 3.60
C VAL A 126 -3.18 0.63 2.98
N ASP A 127 -3.85 1.55 2.30
CA ASP A 127 -3.23 2.74 1.71
C ASP A 127 -2.83 3.75 2.79
N ILE A 128 -1.80 4.55 2.54
CA ILE A 128 -1.43 5.66 3.44
C ILE A 128 -2.57 6.70 3.52
N SER A 129 -3.20 6.94 2.37
CA SER A 129 -4.42 7.69 2.17
C SER A 129 -5.28 6.94 1.14
N PRO A 130 -6.63 6.92 1.28
CA PRO A 130 -7.52 6.37 0.27
C PRO A 130 -7.27 6.87 -1.16
N THR A 131 -6.69 8.06 -1.33
CA THR A 131 -6.41 8.66 -2.65
C THR A 131 -5.03 8.30 -3.21
N CYS A 132 -4.20 7.60 -2.42
CA CYS A 132 -2.84 7.21 -2.79
C CYS A 132 -2.62 5.70 -2.59
N ASP A 133 -2.82 4.95 -3.66
CA ASP A 133 -2.81 3.48 -3.74
C ASP A 133 -1.45 2.87 -4.10
N THR A 134 -0.38 3.68 -4.16
CA THR A 134 0.98 3.21 -4.52
C THR A 134 1.91 3.06 -3.31
N LEU A 135 1.45 3.52 -2.15
CA LEU A 135 2.17 3.46 -0.86
C LEU A 135 1.44 2.54 0.14
N SER A 136 0.72 1.55 -0.37
CA SER A 136 -0.05 0.59 0.44
C SER A 136 0.86 -0.31 1.28
N ASN A 137 0.43 -0.60 2.50
CA ASN A 137 1.11 -1.45 3.46
C ASN A 137 0.28 -2.71 3.75
N ILE A 138 0.94 -3.83 4.04
CA ILE A 138 0.28 -5.05 4.49
C ILE A 138 0.35 -5.12 6.02
N HIS A 139 -0.81 -5.04 6.68
CA HIS A 139 -0.91 -5.09 8.13
C HIS A 139 -1.42 -6.43 8.62
N GLY A 140 -0.85 -6.90 9.73
CA GLY A 140 -1.33 -8.04 10.47
C GLY A 140 -1.00 -9.40 9.86
N MET A 141 -0.13 -9.50 8.85
CA MET A 141 0.24 -10.76 8.21
C MET A 141 1.20 -11.61 9.06
N LYS A 142 0.96 -12.93 9.11
CA LYS A 142 1.83 -13.93 9.73
C LYS A 142 1.97 -15.06 8.73
N LEU A 143 3.17 -15.22 8.23
CA LEU A 143 3.48 -16.27 7.27
C LEU A 143 3.83 -17.56 7.99
N GLN A 144 3.38 -18.66 7.40
CA GLN A 144 3.77 -20.00 7.77
C GLN A 144 4.34 -20.71 6.54
N VAL A 145 5.52 -21.31 6.70
CA VAL A 145 6.17 -22.18 5.71
C VAL A 145 6.05 -23.62 6.21
N GLY A 146 5.17 -24.41 5.57
CA GLY A 146 4.84 -25.78 6.00
C GLY A 146 4.47 -25.86 7.49
N GLN A 147 4.72 -27.00 8.14
CA GLN A 147 4.71 -27.11 9.61
C GLN A 147 6.12 -26.90 10.18
N ILE A 148 6.81 -25.85 9.73
CA ILE A 148 8.26 -25.71 9.95
C ILE A 148 8.58 -24.34 10.54
N ILE A 149 8.15 -23.27 9.87
CA ILE A 149 8.44 -21.89 10.29
C ILE A 149 7.14 -21.11 10.38
N ARG A 150 6.97 -20.35 11.47
CA ARG A 150 5.96 -19.30 11.58
C ARG A 150 6.60 -17.98 11.97
N ALA A 151 6.21 -16.89 11.33
CA ALA A 151 6.74 -15.56 11.63
C ALA A 151 5.74 -14.45 11.29
N ALA A 152 5.87 -13.30 11.94
CA ALA A 152 5.07 -12.10 11.68
C ALA A 152 5.76 -11.19 10.66
N LEU A 153 5.04 -10.79 9.62
CA LEU A 153 5.54 -9.84 8.64
C LEU A 153 5.43 -8.42 9.18
N THR A 154 6.53 -7.67 9.17
CA THR A 154 6.55 -6.27 9.55
C THR A 154 5.91 -5.41 8.44
N PRO A 155 4.92 -4.55 8.74
CA PRO A 155 4.32 -3.71 7.71
C PRO A 155 5.34 -2.79 7.04
N THR A 156 5.43 -2.89 5.71
CA THR A 156 6.22 -2.01 4.86
C THR A 156 5.35 -1.56 3.69
N PRO A 157 5.54 -0.33 3.18
CA PRO A 157 4.83 0.10 1.97
C PRO A 157 5.36 -0.66 0.75
N VAL A 158 4.72 -0.50 -0.40
CA VAL A 158 5.28 -0.89 -1.70
C VAL A 158 6.60 -0.13 -1.95
N GLN A 159 7.63 -0.82 -2.43
CA GLN A 159 8.93 -0.22 -2.76
C GLN A 159 9.01 0.27 -4.20
N GLN A 160 8.43 -0.49 -5.13
CA GLN A 160 8.44 -0.20 -6.56
C GLN A 160 7.14 -0.69 -7.18
N MET A 161 6.38 0.24 -7.77
CA MET A 161 5.20 -0.06 -8.56
C MET A 161 5.32 0.56 -9.94
N TRP A 162 5.00 -0.19 -10.99
CA TRP A 162 5.13 0.28 -12.37
C TRP A 162 4.28 -0.55 -13.32
N LEU A 163 4.11 -0.07 -14.56
CA LEU A 163 3.44 -0.81 -15.62
C LEU A 163 4.36 -1.93 -16.13
N ARG A 164 4.10 -3.15 -15.68
CA ARG A 164 4.91 -4.33 -15.95
C ARG A 164 4.45 -5.13 -17.16
N CYS A 165 3.15 -5.17 -17.48
CA CYS A 165 2.68 -5.85 -18.68
C CYS A 165 2.81 -4.95 -19.94
N ILE A 166 3.38 -5.48 -21.03
CA ILE A 166 3.61 -4.71 -22.27
C ILE A 166 2.33 -4.48 -23.08
N GLU A 167 1.45 -5.48 -23.13
CA GLU A 167 0.40 -5.59 -24.16
C GLU A 167 -0.92 -4.90 -23.78
N THR A 168 -1.12 -4.50 -22.52
CA THR A 168 -2.42 -3.99 -22.04
C THR A 168 -2.31 -2.69 -21.22
N PRO A 169 -1.80 -1.58 -21.80
CA PRO A 169 -1.68 -0.32 -21.07
C PRO A 169 -3.02 0.24 -20.54
N ASN A 170 -4.15 -0.24 -21.08
CA ASN A 170 -5.51 0.21 -20.71
C ASN A 170 -6.19 -0.65 -19.62
N LEU A 171 -5.60 -1.77 -19.18
CA LEU A 171 -6.08 -2.58 -18.04
C LEU A 171 -5.17 -2.30 -16.83
N SER A 172 -5.45 -1.21 -16.11
CA SER A 172 -4.51 -0.58 -15.17
C SER A 172 -3.94 -1.51 -14.10
N THR A 173 -4.75 -2.41 -13.54
CA THR A 173 -4.34 -3.28 -12.43
C THR A 173 -3.64 -4.56 -12.88
N PHE A 174 -4.13 -5.21 -13.95
CA PHE A 174 -3.50 -6.41 -14.51
C PHE A 174 -2.10 -6.11 -15.04
N SER A 175 -1.92 -4.90 -15.57
CA SER A 175 -0.65 -4.43 -16.10
C SER A 175 0.31 -3.92 -15.04
N ALA A 176 -0.13 -3.71 -13.80
CA ALA A 176 0.73 -3.25 -12.73
C ALA A 176 1.59 -4.40 -12.17
N GLY A 177 2.83 -4.09 -11.84
CA GLY A 177 3.69 -4.92 -11.01
C GLY A 177 4.08 -4.16 -9.75
N ALA A 178 3.98 -4.79 -8.59
CA ALA A 178 4.38 -4.22 -7.31
C ALA A 178 5.42 -5.10 -6.63
N GLN A 179 6.34 -4.48 -5.91
CA GLN A 179 7.36 -5.15 -5.11
C GLN A 179 7.22 -4.77 -3.64
N PHE A 180 7.26 -5.78 -2.78
CA PHE A 180 7.38 -5.65 -1.34
C PHE A 180 8.67 -6.30 -0.86
N LYS A 181 9.36 -5.64 0.06
CA LYS A 181 10.44 -6.19 0.85
C LYS A 181 10.16 -5.87 2.32
N SER A 182 10.19 -6.90 3.15
CA SER A 182 9.87 -6.84 4.57
C SER A 182 10.76 -7.80 5.36
N VAL A 183 10.55 -7.84 6.67
CA VAL A 183 11.21 -8.72 7.62
C VAL A 183 10.15 -9.56 8.34
N LEU A 184 10.45 -10.84 8.46
CA LEU A 184 9.71 -11.84 9.23
C LEU A 184 10.33 -11.91 10.64
N THR A 185 9.59 -11.36 11.60
CA THR A 185 9.95 -11.26 13.02
C THR A 185 9.19 -12.29 13.86
N ASN A 186 9.54 -12.42 15.14
CA ASN A 186 8.94 -13.41 16.05
C ASN A 186 8.99 -14.83 15.48
N LEU A 187 10.18 -15.20 14.97
CA LEU A 187 10.44 -16.48 14.33
C LEU A 187 10.17 -17.62 15.31
N THR A 188 9.26 -18.52 14.94
CA THR A 188 8.94 -19.73 15.69
C THR A 188 9.24 -20.93 14.80
N TRP A 189 10.10 -21.82 15.28
CA TRP A 189 10.33 -23.12 14.68
C TRP A 189 9.29 -24.09 15.23
N LEU A 190 8.51 -24.69 14.34
CA LEU A 190 7.49 -25.67 14.70
C LEU A 190 8.10 -27.07 14.77
N ASP A 191 7.46 -27.96 15.54
CA ASP A 191 7.88 -29.36 15.64
C ASP A 191 7.76 -30.01 14.26
N ARG A 192 8.90 -30.27 13.63
CA ARG A 192 8.96 -30.99 12.35
C ARG A 192 8.78 -32.48 12.57
N ASP A 193 8.29 -33.15 11.54
CA ASP A 193 8.45 -34.60 11.42
C ASP A 193 9.96 -34.93 11.60
N PRO A 194 10.34 -35.81 12.53
CA PRO A 194 11.74 -36.19 12.75
C PRO A 194 12.45 -36.69 11.48
N ASP A 195 11.69 -37.28 10.56
CA ASP A 195 12.18 -37.84 9.30
C ASP A 195 12.25 -36.78 8.17
N PHE A 196 11.91 -35.51 8.44
CA PHE A 196 11.97 -34.43 7.46
C PHE A 196 13.42 -33.97 7.21
N GLU A 197 13.95 -34.28 6.02
CA GLU A 197 15.33 -34.01 5.62
C GLU A 197 15.42 -32.84 4.62
N SER A 198 15.95 -31.70 5.08
CA SER A 198 16.17 -30.52 4.24
C SER A 198 17.51 -29.88 4.55
N ARG A 199 18.43 -30.00 3.58
CA ARG A 199 19.74 -29.33 3.65
C ARG A 199 19.57 -27.83 3.80
N PHE A 200 18.61 -27.25 3.07
CA PHE A 200 18.33 -25.81 3.17
C PHE A 200 17.97 -25.39 4.60
N LEU A 201 17.08 -26.14 5.27
CA LEU A 201 16.67 -25.80 6.64
C LEU A 201 17.80 -25.93 7.65
N ASP A 202 18.61 -26.98 7.52
CA ASP A 202 19.74 -27.21 8.42
C ASP A 202 20.75 -26.07 8.28
N GLU A 203 21.11 -25.69 7.05
CA GLU A 203 21.98 -24.54 6.79
C GLU A 203 21.34 -23.21 7.23
N LEU A 204 20.03 -23.02 7.06
CA LEU A 204 19.34 -21.82 7.53
C LEU A 204 19.44 -21.71 9.06
N ARG A 205 19.27 -22.82 9.80
CA ARG A 205 19.42 -22.86 11.25
C ARG A 205 20.85 -22.57 11.68
N GLU A 206 21.85 -23.05 10.93
CA GLU A 206 23.27 -22.75 11.19
C GLU A 206 23.58 -21.24 11.10
N THR A 207 22.84 -20.47 10.30
CA THR A 207 22.98 -19.01 10.28
C THR A 207 22.48 -18.33 11.56
N ASN A 208 21.76 -19.05 12.41
CA ASN A 208 21.13 -18.58 13.65
C ASN A 208 20.37 -17.24 13.49
N PRO A 209 19.38 -17.17 12.57
CA PRO A 209 18.73 -15.91 12.24
C PRO A 209 17.77 -15.49 13.35
N LEU A 210 17.87 -14.24 13.81
CA LEU A 210 16.87 -13.63 14.70
C LEU A 210 15.58 -13.25 13.95
N ALA A 211 15.70 -13.04 12.63
CA ALA A 211 14.61 -12.71 11.72
C ALA A 211 14.98 -13.16 10.30
N LEU A 212 13.98 -13.25 9.42
CA LEU A 212 14.18 -13.58 8.00
C LEU A 212 13.79 -12.39 7.13
N ALA A 213 14.55 -12.11 6.09
CA ALA A 213 14.18 -11.14 5.07
C ALA A 213 13.24 -11.81 4.08
N VAL A 214 12.14 -11.16 3.75
CA VAL A 214 11.18 -11.64 2.74
C VAL A 214 11.01 -10.56 1.67
N LYS A 215 11.11 -10.95 0.41
CA LYS A 215 10.85 -10.08 -0.73
C LYS A 215 9.94 -10.80 -1.70
N PHE A 216 8.90 -10.13 -2.19
CA PHE A 216 7.97 -10.71 -3.15
C PHE A 216 7.47 -9.67 -4.16
N ASN A 217 7.11 -10.18 -5.33
CA ASN A 217 6.53 -9.43 -6.42
C ASN A 217 5.08 -9.88 -6.61
N LEU A 218 4.22 -8.91 -6.88
CA LEU A 218 2.82 -9.10 -7.24
C LEU A 218 2.63 -8.61 -8.69
N ASP A 219 2.01 -9.42 -9.54
CA ASP A 219 1.62 -9.01 -10.89
C ASP A 219 0.36 -9.75 -11.37
N GLN A 220 -0.16 -9.39 -12.55
CA GLN A 220 -1.31 -10.04 -13.18
C GLN A 220 -2.57 -10.07 -12.31
N TYR A 221 -2.81 -9.01 -11.54
CA TYR A 221 -4.01 -8.91 -10.71
C TYR A 221 -5.27 -8.75 -11.57
N ASP A 222 -6.20 -9.68 -11.47
CA ASP A 222 -7.43 -9.64 -12.25
C ASP A 222 -8.53 -8.86 -11.52
N SER A 223 -8.77 -7.64 -12.01
CA SER A 223 -9.82 -6.77 -11.49
C SER A 223 -11.14 -6.87 -12.25
N ARG A 224 -11.33 -7.85 -13.16
CA ARG A 224 -12.57 -7.99 -13.91
C ARG A 224 -13.59 -8.77 -13.08
N VAL A 225 -14.68 -8.12 -12.68
CA VAL A 225 -15.73 -8.71 -11.81
C VAL A 225 -16.31 -10.02 -12.36
N ALA A 226 -16.38 -10.16 -13.68
CA ALA A 226 -16.90 -11.36 -14.35
C ALA A 226 -15.88 -12.52 -14.45
N SER A 227 -14.62 -12.31 -14.05
CA SER A 227 -13.56 -13.32 -14.13
C SER A 227 -13.64 -14.32 -12.98
N ASP A 228 -13.34 -15.59 -13.26
CA ASP A 228 -13.14 -16.63 -12.24
C ASP A 228 -11.90 -16.37 -11.36
N LYS A 229 -10.96 -15.55 -11.87
CA LYS A 229 -9.77 -15.10 -11.16
C LYS A 229 -9.92 -13.73 -10.51
N PHE A 230 -11.13 -13.18 -10.47
CA PHE A 230 -11.38 -11.88 -9.86
C PHE A 230 -10.78 -11.81 -8.44
N ARG A 231 -9.95 -10.78 -8.19
CA ARG A 231 -9.19 -10.54 -6.94
C ARG A 231 -7.97 -11.42 -6.73
N LEU A 232 -7.59 -12.22 -7.71
CA LEU A 232 -6.35 -12.99 -7.69
C LEU A 232 -5.30 -12.35 -8.60
N GLY A 233 -4.04 -12.45 -8.19
CA GLY A 233 -2.89 -12.18 -9.04
C GLY A 233 -1.77 -13.17 -8.76
N ARG A 234 -0.72 -13.15 -9.57
CA ARG A 234 0.44 -14.01 -9.41
C ARG A 234 1.37 -13.44 -8.34
N LEU A 235 1.89 -14.35 -7.52
CA LEU A 235 2.84 -14.09 -6.44
C LEU A 235 4.11 -14.88 -6.72
N VAL A 236 5.26 -14.22 -6.66
CA VAL A 236 6.56 -14.90 -6.52
C VAL A 236 7.41 -14.17 -5.49
N GLY A 237 8.26 -14.88 -4.77
CA GLY A 237 9.12 -14.25 -3.79
C GLY A 237 10.26 -15.12 -3.31
N THR A 238 11.00 -14.57 -2.37
CA THR A 238 12.14 -15.21 -1.75
C THR A 238 12.20 -14.89 -0.26
N ILE A 239 12.67 -15.87 0.51
CA ILE A 239 12.98 -15.72 1.93
C ILE A 239 14.45 -16.11 2.14
N GLY A 240 15.18 -15.30 2.90
CA GLY A 240 16.55 -15.59 3.33
C GLY A 240 16.83 -15.00 4.71
N PRO A 241 18.02 -15.20 5.27
CA PRO A 241 18.41 -14.60 6.53
C PRO A 241 18.34 -13.06 6.51
N HIS A 242 17.95 -12.44 7.62
CA HIS A 242 18.01 -10.99 7.78
C HIS A 242 19.21 -10.56 8.62
N HIS A 243 19.96 -9.56 8.16
CA HIS A 243 20.98 -8.91 8.96
C HIS A 243 20.37 -7.79 9.82
N PRO A 244 20.66 -7.70 11.14
CA PRO A 244 20.02 -6.73 12.04
C PRO A 244 20.16 -5.25 11.63
N ASN A 245 21.26 -4.89 10.97
CA ASN A 245 21.48 -3.53 10.44
C ASN A 245 21.12 -3.38 8.95
N ASP A 246 20.52 -4.38 8.31
CA ASP A 246 19.94 -4.19 6.97
C ASP A 246 18.69 -3.31 7.09
N SER A 247 18.38 -2.57 6.04
CA SER A 247 17.13 -1.82 5.98
C SER A 247 15.94 -2.79 6.02
N ILE A 248 14.78 -2.39 6.55
CA ILE A 248 13.56 -3.19 6.52
C ILE A 248 12.91 -3.10 5.12
N PRO A 249 12.49 -1.93 4.61
CA PRO A 249 11.82 -1.80 3.32
C PRO A 249 12.80 -1.82 2.13
N PHE A 250 14.05 -1.43 2.33
CA PHE A 250 15.06 -1.40 1.28
C PHE A 250 16.18 -2.38 1.61
N MET A 251 17.24 -2.39 0.80
CA MET A 251 18.41 -3.21 1.04
C MET A 251 19.64 -2.31 1.19
N ARG A 252 20.23 -2.32 2.38
CA ARG A 252 21.26 -1.36 2.76
C ARG A 252 22.62 -1.64 2.13
N PHE A 253 23.00 -2.92 2.14
CA PHE A 253 24.32 -3.36 1.70
C PHE A 253 24.34 -3.75 0.21
N THR A 254 23.25 -3.52 -0.49
CA THR A 254 23.11 -3.87 -1.90
C THR A 254 23.26 -2.65 -2.78
N ARG A 255 23.70 -2.89 -4.00
CA ARG A 255 23.83 -1.90 -5.06
C ARG A 255 22.59 -1.94 -5.94
N GLN A 256 22.38 -0.89 -6.74
CA GLN A 256 21.16 -0.77 -7.55
C GLN A 256 21.50 -0.41 -8.99
N LEU A 257 21.04 -1.25 -9.91
CA LEU A 257 21.00 -0.95 -11.33
C LEU A 257 19.77 -0.12 -11.66
N GLN A 258 19.93 0.87 -12.54
CA GLN A 258 18.86 1.77 -12.94
C GLN A 258 18.50 1.65 -14.41
N ALA A 259 17.20 1.67 -14.70
CA ALA A 259 16.73 1.88 -16.06
C ALA A 259 17.12 3.28 -16.54
N GLY A 260 17.32 3.43 -17.85
CA GLY A 260 17.65 4.72 -18.45
C GLY A 260 16.53 5.76 -18.32
N ASP A 261 15.31 5.33 -18.02
CA ASP A 261 14.17 6.18 -17.70
C ASP A 261 13.74 5.99 -16.23
N SER A 262 13.65 7.09 -15.49
CA SER A 262 13.24 7.05 -14.07
C SER A 262 11.77 6.66 -13.87
N GLU A 263 10.95 6.71 -14.92
CA GLU A 263 9.53 6.35 -14.90
C GLU A 263 9.26 4.89 -15.31
N CYS A 264 10.31 4.11 -15.61
CA CYS A 264 10.20 2.71 -16.03
C CYS A 264 9.14 2.48 -17.13
N THR A 265 9.08 3.37 -18.11
CA THR A 265 8.18 3.29 -19.27
C THR A 265 8.66 2.26 -20.30
N GLY A 266 9.95 1.94 -20.28
CA GLY A 266 10.58 0.93 -21.12
C GLY A 266 10.33 -0.53 -20.67
N PRO A 267 11.02 -1.50 -21.30
CA PRO A 267 10.90 -2.92 -20.97
C PRO A 267 11.60 -3.33 -19.66
N PHE A 268 12.30 -2.41 -19.02
CA PHE A 268 13.09 -2.64 -17.80
C PHE A 268 12.78 -1.56 -16.75
N CYS A 269 12.90 -1.93 -15.48
CA CYS A 269 12.89 -1.03 -14.33
C CYS A 269 14.07 -1.34 -13.40
N HIS A 270 14.24 -0.60 -12.31
CA HIS A 270 15.40 -0.75 -11.42
C HIS A 270 15.52 -2.19 -10.88
N ALA A 271 16.77 -2.64 -10.69
CA ALA A 271 17.10 -3.98 -10.22
C ALA A 271 18.21 -3.89 -9.16
N PRO A 272 17.96 -4.30 -7.92
CA PRO A 272 19.00 -4.37 -6.92
C PRO A 272 19.89 -5.60 -7.12
N PHE A 273 21.12 -5.53 -6.62
CA PHE A 273 22.07 -6.63 -6.67
C PHE A 273 23.06 -6.59 -5.51
N SER A 274 23.70 -7.74 -5.26
CA SER A 274 24.73 -7.90 -4.24
C SER A 274 25.90 -8.71 -4.79
N ILE A 275 27.08 -8.49 -4.23
CA ILE A 275 28.29 -9.21 -4.57
C ILE A 275 28.81 -9.87 -3.29
N ASP A 276 28.82 -11.19 -3.26
CA ASP A 276 29.50 -11.97 -2.23
C ASP A 276 30.98 -12.10 -2.63
N HIS A 277 31.82 -11.29 -2.01
CA HIS A 277 33.27 -11.27 -2.27
C HIS A 277 34.00 -12.50 -1.72
N ALA A 278 33.41 -13.22 -0.76
CA ALA A 278 34.01 -14.42 -0.20
C ALA A 278 33.82 -15.61 -1.16
N MET A 279 32.66 -15.68 -1.81
CA MET A 279 32.31 -16.76 -2.76
C MET A 279 32.50 -16.36 -4.23
N ASN A 280 32.81 -15.09 -4.53
CA ASN A 280 32.85 -14.52 -5.88
C ASN A 280 31.52 -14.71 -6.63
N LEU A 281 30.39 -14.48 -5.95
CA LEU A 281 29.06 -14.59 -6.53
C LEU A 281 28.42 -13.22 -6.70
N LEU A 282 27.88 -12.96 -7.89
CA LEU A 282 27.03 -11.81 -8.18
C LEU A 282 25.57 -12.26 -8.18
N THR A 283 24.76 -11.73 -7.27
CA THR A 283 23.31 -12.00 -7.23
C THR A 283 22.52 -10.76 -7.59
N ILE A 284 21.67 -10.83 -8.62
CA ILE A 284 20.85 -9.74 -9.15
C ILE A 284 19.38 -10.12 -9.04
N ASP A 285 18.54 -9.23 -8.51
CA ASP A 285 17.08 -9.40 -8.50
C ASP A 285 16.45 -8.57 -9.61
N VAL A 286 16.12 -9.24 -10.71
CA VAL A 286 15.38 -8.67 -11.84
C VAL A 286 13.88 -8.96 -11.75
N GLY A 287 13.41 -9.49 -10.62
CA GLY A 287 12.08 -10.04 -10.47
C GLY A 287 10.95 -9.04 -10.65
N ASN A 288 11.15 -7.77 -10.25
CA ASN A 288 10.22 -6.66 -10.57
C ASN A 288 10.83 -5.66 -11.56
N SER A 289 11.87 -6.07 -12.29
CA SER A 289 12.56 -5.22 -13.27
C SER A 289 12.11 -5.51 -14.70
N PHE A 290 11.85 -6.77 -15.05
CA PHE A 290 11.49 -7.11 -16.42
C PHE A 290 9.99 -6.99 -16.66
N ARG A 291 9.64 -6.38 -17.79
CA ARG A 291 8.27 -6.44 -18.28
C ARG A 291 7.91 -7.85 -18.73
N SER A 292 6.68 -8.25 -18.42
CA SER A 292 6.09 -9.50 -18.86
C SER A 292 5.10 -9.27 -20.00
N SER A 293 4.83 -10.32 -20.77
CA SER A 293 3.67 -10.38 -21.65
C SER A 293 2.38 -10.59 -20.83
N PHE A 294 1.22 -10.52 -21.48
CA PHE A 294 -0.09 -10.67 -20.84
C PHE A 294 -0.26 -12.01 -20.13
N ASN A 295 0.32 -13.09 -20.69
CA ASN A 295 0.30 -14.41 -20.04
C ASN A 295 1.33 -14.56 -18.90
N GLY A 296 2.11 -13.52 -18.61
CA GLY A 296 3.09 -13.51 -17.52
C GLY A 296 4.46 -14.04 -17.91
N SER A 297 4.65 -14.44 -19.18
CA SER A 297 5.93 -14.95 -19.69
C SER A 297 6.88 -13.83 -20.09
N PHE A 298 8.17 -14.16 -20.08
CA PHE A 298 9.27 -13.30 -20.51
C PHE A 298 9.86 -13.88 -21.79
N ASN A 299 10.03 -13.05 -22.83
CA ASN A 299 10.53 -13.52 -24.12
C ASN A 299 11.66 -12.64 -24.67
N THR A 300 12.40 -13.20 -25.62
CA THR A 300 13.56 -12.55 -26.24
C THR A 300 13.19 -11.52 -27.29
N GLN A 301 11.95 -11.51 -27.80
CA GLN A 301 11.51 -10.48 -28.75
C GLN A 301 11.46 -9.12 -28.06
N THR A 302 10.90 -9.06 -26.85
CA THR A 302 10.83 -7.81 -26.09
C THR A 302 12.14 -7.50 -25.36
N LEU A 303 12.65 -8.44 -24.57
CA LEU A 303 13.77 -8.18 -23.67
C LEU A 303 15.14 -8.32 -24.36
N GLY A 304 15.25 -9.14 -25.41
CA GLY A 304 16.54 -9.50 -26.04
C GLY A 304 17.41 -10.38 -25.14
N ARG A 305 18.59 -10.79 -25.60
CA ARG A 305 19.52 -11.54 -24.74
C ARG A 305 20.22 -10.58 -23.80
N LEU A 306 20.35 -10.94 -22.52
CA LEU A 306 20.80 -10.02 -21.48
C LEU A 306 22.14 -10.44 -20.90
N TYR A 307 23.12 -9.55 -21.03
CA TYR A 307 24.53 -9.81 -20.76
C TYR A 307 24.98 -8.85 -19.67
N VAL A 308 25.49 -9.39 -18.56
CA VAL A 308 25.95 -8.62 -17.41
C VAL A 308 27.44 -8.36 -17.56
N GLY A 309 27.88 -7.13 -17.29
CA GLY A 309 29.29 -6.78 -17.29
C GLY A 309 29.64 -5.68 -16.28
N PHE A 310 30.91 -5.62 -15.92
CA PHE A 310 31.49 -4.57 -15.11
C PHE A 310 32.22 -3.58 -15.99
N GLN A 311 32.00 -2.29 -15.76
CA GLN A 311 32.80 -1.26 -16.40
C GLN A 311 34.09 -1.05 -15.58
N PRO A 312 35.30 -1.22 -16.17
CA PRO A 312 36.53 -0.80 -15.53
C PRO A 312 36.44 0.69 -15.22
N ALA A 313 36.89 1.12 -14.05
CA ALA A 313 36.89 2.53 -13.66
C ALA A 313 37.81 3.33 -14.60
N LEU A 314 37.24 3.82 -15.71
CA LEU A 314 37.87 4.76 -16.63
C LEU A 314 37.22 6.12 -16.41
N GLY A 315 38.07 7.15 -16.33
CA GLY A 315 37.73 8.47 -15.80
C GLY A 315 36.48 9.13 -16.40
N GLU A 316 35.81 9.89 -15.55
CA GLU A 316 34.77 10.93 -15.73
C GLU A 316 33.63 10.76 -16.76
N SER A 317 33.66 9.83 -17.72
CA SER A 317 32.55 9.67 -18.67
C SER A 317 31.39 8.92 -18.01
N SER A 318 30.26 9.60 -17.84
CA SER A 318 29.03 9.06 -17.26
C SER A 318 28.22 8.18 -18.21
N GLU A 319 28.48 8.23 -19.51
CA GLU A 319 27.70 7.50 -20.51
C GLU A 319 28.33 6.14 -20.84
N VAL A 320 27.54 5.08 -20.68
CA VAL A 320 27.87 3.72 -21.10
C VAL A 320 27.20 3.45 -22.44
N ASP A 321 27.90 2.80 -23.36
CA ASP A 321 27.40 2.39 -24.66
C ASP A 321 27.90 0.98 -25.04
N CYS A 322 27.53 0.52 -26.24
CA CYS A 322 27.95 -0.79 -26.74
C CYS A 322 29.45 -0.91 -27.09
N ASN A 323 30.18 0.19 -27.16
CA ASN A 323 31.62 0.21 -27.47
C ASN A 323 32.48 0.28 -26.20
N SER A 324 31.84 0.52 -25.06
CA SER A 324 32.47 0.60 -23.76
C SER A 324 33.20 -0.71 -23.43
N GLN A 325 34.45 -0.60 -22.95
CA GLN A 325 35.17 -1.77 -22.48
C GLN A 325 34.49 -2.29 -21.21
N VAL A 326 34.02 -3.53 -21.24
CA VAL A 326 33.39 -4.18 -20.09
C VAL A 326 33.99 -5.54 -19.85
N VAL A 327 34.14 -5.89 -18.57
CA VAL A 327 34.45 -7.25 -18.17
C VAL A 327 33.14 -8.01 -18.04
N TYR A 328 32.93 -8.93 -18.97
CA TYR A 328 31.71 -9.74 -18.99
C TYR A 328 31.64 -10.65 -17.76
N ALA A 329 30.49 -10.72 -17.11
CA ALA A 329 30.24 -11.55 -15.93
C ALA A 329 29.42 -12.80 -16.25
N GLY A 330 28.46 -12.70 -17.17
CA GLY A 330 27.59 -13.81 -17.53
C GLY A 330 26.26 -13.38 -18.16
N GLU A 331 25.48 -14.37 -18.61
CA GLU A 331 24.19 -14.16 -19.26
C GLU A 331 23.05 -14.39 -18.26
N ILE A 332 22.03 -13.53 -18.31
CA ILE A 332 20.78 -13.77 -17.59
C ILE A 332 19.90 -14.69 -18.44
N ASN A 333 19.83 -15.97 -18.07
CA ASN A 333 19.06 -16.97 -18.79
C ASN A 333 17.60 -17.07 -18.30
N TYR A 334 16.83 -16.03 -18.58
CA TYR A 334 15.43 -15.90 -18.15
C TYR A 334 14.42 -16.69 -19.02
N THR A 335 14.90 -17.35 -20.09
CA THR A 335 14.05 -18.09 -21.04
C THR A 335 13.83 -19.56 -20.67
N THR A 336 14.44 -20.01 -19.57
CA THR A 336 14.23 -21.38 -19.08
C THR A 336 12.79 -21.55 -18.58
N GLU A 337 12.23 -22.74 -18.77
CA GLU A 337 10.83 -23.02 -18.41
C GLU A 337 10.62 -22.85 -16.89
N TYR A 338 9.56 -22.14 -16.49
CA TYR A 338 9.25 -21.78 -15.10
C TYR A 338 10.38 -21.02 -14.37
N TRP A 339 11.31 -20.39 -15.09
CA TRP A 339 12.42 -19.66 -14.49
C TRP A 339 11.94 -18.67 -13.42
N TYR A 340 10.93 -17.88 -13.76
CA TYR A 340 10.45 -16.82 -12.89
C TYR A 340 9.79 -17.38 -11.63
N GLU A 341 8.98 -18.43 -11.77
CA GLU A 341 8.32 -19.11 -10.66
C GLU A 341 9.32 -19.85 -9.75
N ARG A 342 10.41 -20.40 -10.30
CA ARG A 342 11.43 -21.16 -9.54
C ARG A 342 12.50 -20.29 -8.88
N THR A 343 12.70 -19.07 -9.38
CA THR A 343 13.80 -18.19 -8.92
C THR A 343 13.31 -16.84 -8.38
N ALA A 344 12.02 -16.54 -8.51
CA ALA A 344 11.45 -15.20 -8.28
C ALA A 344 12.13 -14.06 -9.07
N GLY A 345 12.87 -14.40 -10.14
CA GLY A 345 13.70 -13.49 -10.91
C GLY A 345 15.03 -13.12 -10.25
N VAL A 346 15.48 -13.87 -9.25
CA VAL A 346 16.81 -13.71 -8.62
C VAL A 346 17.81 -14.58 -9.37
N VAL A 347 18.89 -13.98 -9.86
CA VAL A 347 19.90 -14.60 -10.71
C VAL A 347 21.24 -14.55 -10.01
N THR A 348 21.95 -15.67 -9.94
CA THR A 348 23.32 -15.72 -9.42
C THR A 348 24.30 -16.10 -10.53
N LEU A 349 25.40 -15.34 -10.65
CA LEU A 349 26.49 -15.57 -11.59
C LEU A 349 27.80 -15.80 -10.81
N ASN A 350 28.59 -16.79 -11.23
CA ASN A 350 29.90 -17.07 -10.66
C ASN A 350 30.97 -16.23 -11.37
N LEU A 351 31.69 -15.40 -10.63
CA LEU A 351 32.69 -14.48 -11.16
C LEU A 351 34.10 -15.10 -11.26
N THR A 352 34.29 -16.33 -10.77
CA THR A 352 35.61 -16.98 -10.71
C THR A 352 36.17 -17.29 -12.11
N GLU A 353 35.31 -17.46 -13.11
CA GLU A 353 35.70 -17.82 -14.48
C GLU A 353 36.05 -16.61 -15.37
N THR A 354 35.62 -15.40 -14.99
CA THR A 354 35.58 -14.23 -15.88
C THR A 354 36.65 -13.17 -15.60
N LEU A 355 37.31 -13.23 -14.45
CA LEU A 355 38.33 -12.27 -14.04
C LEU A 355 39.54 -12.99 -13.43
N SER A 356 40.77 -12.62 -13.81
CA SER A 356 41.96 -13.09 -13.08
C SER A 356 41.83 -12.66 -11.61
N GLY A 357 41.96 -13.60 -10.66
CA GLY A 357 41.50 -13.44 -9.27
C GLY A 357 42.05 -12.25 -8.46
N LYS A 358 43.04 -11.51 -8.98
CA LYS A 358 43.57 -10.28 -8.37
C LYS A 358 42.78 -9.03 -8.80
N ALA A 359 42.26 -8.97 -10.02
CA ALA A 359 41.45 -7.84 -10.52
C ALA A 359 40.03 -7.81 -9.89
N ILE A 360 39.48 -8.98 -9.55
CA ILE A 360 38.18 -9.15 -8.87
C ILE A 360 38.09 -8.33 -7.57
N LYS A 361 39.10 -8.45 -6.69
CA LYS A 361 39.02 -7.90 -5.34
C LYS A 361 39.13 -6.38 -5.30
N GLU A 362 39.87 -5.78 -6.21
CA GLU A 362 40.11 -4.33 -6.18
C GLU A 362 39.08 -3.56 -7.03
N GLN A 363 38.61 -4.13 -8.15
CA GLN A 363 37.69 -3.43 -9.06
C GLN A 363 36.20 -3.59 -8.69
N LEU A 364 35.77 -4.74 -8.15
CA LEU A 364 34.34 -4.96 -7.85
C LEU A 364 33.77 -3.98 -6.82
N HIS A 365 34.59 -3.38 -5.97
CA HIS A 365 34.16 -2.36 -5.00
C HIS A 365 33.95 -0.96 -5.60
N VAL A 366 34.42 -0.72 -6.83
CA VAL A 366 34.44 0.63 -7.43
C VAL A 366 33.98 0.67 -8.89
N SER A 367 33.72 -0.49 -9.50
CA SER A 367 33.29 -0.63 -10.89
C SER A 367 31.77 -0.72 -11.00
N PRO A 368 31.10 0.20 -11.71
CA PRO A 368 29.68 0.12 -11.99
C PRO A 368 29.30 -1.18 -12.72
N LEU A 369 28.17 -1.76 -12.34
CA LEU A 369 27.57 -2.89 -13.04
C LEU A 369 26.65 -2.40 -14.16
N VAL A 370 26.63 -3.13 -15.28
CA VAL A 370 25.80 -2.83 -16.43
C VAL A 370 25.16 -4.11 -16.97
N ILE A 371 23.90 -4.02 -17.39
CA ILE A 371 23.23 -5.05 -18.18
C ILE A 371 23.02 -4.52 -19.59
N PHE A 372 23.50 -5.28 -20.57
CA PHE A 372 23.37 -4.99 -21.99
C PHE A 372 22.32 -5.88 -22.64
N LYS A 373 21.56 -5.29 -23.56
CA LYS A 373 20.70 -6.02 -24.48
C LYS A 373 21.47 -6.36 -25.75
N TYR A 374 21.46 -7.63 -26.10
CA TYR A 374 22.02 -8.17 -27.34
C TYR A 374 20.92 -8.77 -28.21
N LYS A 375 21.18 -8.80 -29.52
CA LYS A 375 20.38 -9.50 -30.50
C LYS A 375 21.28 -10.40 -31.34
N LYS A 376 20.78 -11.58 -31.72
CA LYS A 376 21.50 -12.46 -32.65
C LYS A 376 21.18 -12.03 -34.08
N GLU A 377 22.19 -11.60 -34.81
CA GLU A 377 22.08 -11.18 -36.22
C GLU A 377 23.10 -11.98 -37.04
N ASN A 378 22.63 -12.72 -38.05
CA ASN A 378 23.46 -13.58 -38.91
C ASN A 378 24.39 -14.54 -38.14
N GLY A 379 23.96 -15.03 -36.98
CA GLY A 379 24.75 -15.94 -36.13
C GLY A 379 25.61 -15.24 -35.08
N THR A 380 25.86 -13.94 -35.20
CA THR A 380 26.70 -13.14 -34.29
C THR A 380 25.84 -12.40 -33.26
N LEU A 381 26.33 -12.28 -32.02
CA LEU A 381 25.71 -11.43 -31.01
C LEU A 381 26.13 -9.98 -31.21
N VAL A 382 25.14 -9.12 -31.47
CA VAL A 382 25.34 -7.68 -31.67
C VAL A 382 24.74 -6.95 -30.48
N CYS A 383 25.57 -6.15 -29.78
CA CYS A 383 25.10 -5.29 -28.71
C CYS A 383 24.14 -4.25 -29.29
N GLN A 384 22.99 -4.08 -28.64
CA GLN A 384 21.98 -3.11 -29.05
C GLN A 384 22.11 -1.83 -28.22
N LYS A 385 22.11 -1.98 -26.88
CA LYS A 385 22.29 -0.87 -25.92
C LYS A 385 22.46 -1.40 -24.49
N PRO A 386 23.05 -0.62 -23.56
CA PRO A 386 22.82 -0.82 -22.14
C PRO A 386 21.33 -0.61 -21.81
N VAL A 387 20.81 -1.41 -20.89
CA VAL A 387 19.40 -1.35 -20.47
C VAL A 387 19.24 -1.08 -18.98
N LEU A 388 20.21 -1.50 -18.18
CA LEU A 388 20.27 -1.21 -16.76
C LEU A 388 21.71 -0.86 -16.40
N VAL A 389 21.91 0.30 -15.77
CA VAL A 389 23.24 0.85 -15.45
C VAL A 389 23.24 1.27 -13.99
N GLU A 390 24.22 0.82 -13.23
CA GLU A 390 24.45 1.36 -11.89
C GLU A 390 24.99 2.79 -11.98
N ARG A 391 24.61 3.66 -11.04
CA ARG A 391 25.16 5.01 -10.96
C ARG A 391 26.69 4.98 -10.97
N HIS A 392 27.31 5.75 -11.85
CA HIS A 392 28.77 5.80 -12.01
C HIS A 392 29.50 6.17 -10.70
N HIS A 393 28.88 6.99 -9.85
CA HIS A 393 29.42 7.38 -8.55
C HIS A 393 29.09 6.38 -7.42
N GLY A 394 28.25 5.38 -7.66
CA GLY A 394 27.93 4.30 -6.72
C GLY A 394 27.10 4.70 -5.50
N LEU A 395 26.67 5.97 -5.37
CA LEU A 395 25.90 6.41 -4.18
C LEU A 395 24.47 5.89 -4.24
N THR A 396 24.04 5.27 -3.15
CA THR A 396 22.68 4.78 -2.93
C THR A 396 22.20 5.28 -1.57
N VAL A 397 20.97 5.79 -1.53
CA VAL A 397 20.28 6.22 -0.30
C VAL A 397 18.99 5.43 -0.16
N GLY A 398 18.65 5.04 1.05
CA GLY A 398 17.42 4.31 1.36
C GLY A 398 16.89 4.60 2.77
N ALA A 399 15.61 4.32 3.01
CA ALA A 399 15.05 4.36 4.38
C ALA A 399 15.47 3.11 5.17
N MET A 400 15.68 3.24 6.48
CA MET A 400 16.04 2.11 7.34
C MET A 400 14.84 1.34 7.88
N ILE A 401 13.76 2.04 8.27
CA ILE A 401 12.64 1.44 9.02
C ILE A 401 11.36 1.41 8.19
N THR A 402 10.90 2.56 7.73
CA THR A 402 9.72 2.71 6.87
C THR A 402 9.78 4.07 6.18
N ASN A 403 9.08 4.20 5.06
CA ASN A 403 8.91 5.44 4.33
C ASN A 403 7.46 5.97 4.31
N THR A 404 6.57 5.43 5.15
CA THR A 404 5.21 5.97 5.32
C THR A 404 4.86 6.20 6.80
N TYR A 405 4.30 7.37 7.13
CA TYR A 405 4.00 7.78 8.50
C TYR A 405 2.62 8.43 8.63
N ARG A 406 1.94 8.17 9.76
CA ARG A 406 0.70 8.83 10.17
C ARG A 406 0.96 9.63 11.45
N LYS A 407 0.66 10.93 11.45
CA LYS A 407 1.08 11.87 12.51
C LYS A 407 -0.02 12.84 12.93
N GLU A 408 -0.10 13.11 14.23
CA GLU A 408 -0.92 14.19 14.79
C GLU A 408 -0.12 15.49 14.90
N PRO A 409 -0.78 16.66 14.92
CA PRO A 409 -0.11 17.91 15.24
C PRO A 409 0.55 17.85 16.63
N GLY A 410 1.78 18.33 16.72
CA GLY A 410 2.62 18.25 17.92
C GLY A 410 3.47 16.97 18.02
N GLU A 411 3.34 16.01 17.11
CA GLU A 411 4.18 14.81 17.11
C GLU A 411 5.48 15.04 16.34
N ALA A 412 6.61 14.73 16.99
CA ALA A 412 7.91 14.63 16.36
C ALA A 412 8.21 13.19 15.90
N TRP A 413 9.00 13.04 14.85
CA TRP A 413 9.58 11.77 14.43
C TRP A 413 10.87 11.99 13.64
N SER A 414 11.46 10.92 13.13
CA SER A 414 12.60 11.04 12.22
C SER A 414 12.47 10.09 11.06
N PHE A 415 12.91 10.53 9.88
CA PHE A 415 13.26 9.61 8.81
C PHE A 415 14.67 9.08 9.06
N HIS A 416 14.74 7.78 9.31
CA HIS A 416 16.00 7.06 9.48
C HIS A 416 16.49 6.61 8.11
N LEU A 417 17.64 7.12 7.69
CA LEU A 417 18.22 6.92 6.36
C LEU A 417 19.57 6.23 6.47
N PHE A 418 19.95 5.55 5.39
CA PHE A 418 21.33 5.15 5.15
C PHE A 418 21.79 5.71 3.81
N ALA A 419 23.09 5.96 3.69
CA ALA A 419 23.80 6.14 2.43
C ALA A 419 24.95 5.13 2.33
N SER A 420 25.14 4.60 1.14
CA SER A 420 26.27 3.75 0.80
C SER A 420 26.87 4.18 -0.53
N LYS A 421 28.16 3.92 -0.72
CA LYS A 421 28.86 4.02 -2.00
C LYS A 421 29.33 2.62 -2.39
N PHE A 422 28.80 2.09 -3.48
CA PHE A 422 29.06 0.72 -3.95
C PHE A 422 28.83 -0.35 -2.86
N GLY A 423 27.77 -0.18 -2.06
CA GLY A 423 27.39 -1.11 -0.98
C GLY A 423 28.18 -0.96 0.32
N VAL A 424 29.13 -0.04 0.39
CA VAL A 424 29.88 0.30 1.61
C VAL A 424 29.27 1.55 2.26
N PRO A 425 29.03 1.57 3.58
CA PRO A 425 28.56 2.77 4.27
C PRO A 425 29.35 4.04 3.91
N GLN A 426 28.65 5.13 3.59
CA GLN A 426 29.29 6.37 3.15
C GLN A 426 29.03 7.51 4.15
N PRO A 427 30.03 7.93 4.94
CA PRO A 427 29.94 9.13 5.75
C PRO A 427 30.00 10.41 4.92
N GLY A 428 29.47 11.51 5.46
CA GLY A 428 29.60 12.84 4.87
C GLY A 428 28.63 13.15 3.72
N VAL A 429 27.63 12.31 3.47
CA VAL A 429 26.59 12.57 2.46
C VAL A 429 25.57 13.55 3.05
N GLU A 430 25.39 14.69 2.40
CA GLU A 430 24.33 15.64 2.72
C GLU A 430 23.00 15.14 2.15
N LEU A 431 21.98 15.03 3.00
CA LEU A 431 20.63 14.59 2.64
C LEU A 431 19.63 15.69 2.97
N SER A 432 18.83 16.11 2.00
CA SER A 432 17.79 17.13 2.16
C SER A 432 16.44 16.63 1.66
N LEU A 433 15.36 17.18 2.22
CA LEU A 433 14.00 16.88 1.81
C LEU A 433 13.41 18.01 0.97
N ASN A 434 12.71 17.63 -0.09
CA ASN A 434 11.88 18.53 -0.88
C ASN A 434 10.44 18.03 -0.91
N TYR A 435 9.48 18.95 -0.89
CA TYR A 435 8.09 18.60 -1.13
C TYR A 435 7.89 18.24 -2.61
N GLY A 436 7.03 17.26 -2.88
CA GLY A 436 6.56 17.00 -4.23
C GLY A 436 5.92 18.26 -4.85
N GLY A 437 6.30 18.58 -6.09
CA GLY A 437 5.73 19.71 -6.84
C GLY A 437 4.36 19.39 -7.45
N GLU A 438 3.77 20.35 -8.18
CA GLU A 438 2.47 20.21 -8.88
C GLU A 438 2.47 19.12 -9.98
N HIS A 439 3.66 18.71 -10.44
CA HIS A 439 3.86 17.68 -11.46
C HIS A 439 4.51 16.45 -10.82
N CYS A 440 3.76 15.71 -10.00
CA CYS A 440 4.20 14.36 -9.63
C CYS A 440 4.00 13.45 -10.85
N PRO A 441 4.95 12.55 -11.17
CA PRO A 441 4.69 11.53 -12.19
C PRO A 441 3.45 10.74 -11.79
N MET A 442 2.54 10.51 -12.75
CA MET A 442 1.20 9.91 -12.57
C MET A 442 1.20 8.52 -11.88
N GLN A 443 2.38 7.99 -11.56
CA GLN A 443 2.63 6.68 -10.98
C GLN A 443 2.71 6.68 -9.45
N ILE A 444 2.59 7.84 -8.78
CA ILE A 444 2.77 7.94 -7.31
C ILE A 444 1.45 8.06 -6.53
N CYS A 445 0.52 8.95 -6.86
CA CYS A 445 -0.78 8.98 -6.17
C CYS A 445 -1.80 9.66 -7.11
N GLY A 446 -2.57 8.88 -7.88
CA GLY A 446 -3.66 9.38 -8.75
C GLY A 446 -3.32 10.59 -9.65
N PRO A 447 -4.30 11.24 -10.32
CA PRO A 447 -4.07 12.57 -10.86
C PRO A 447 -3.80 13.52 -9.69
N CYS A 448 -2.58 14.01 -9.62
CA CYS A 448 -2.13 14.93 -8.58
C CYS A 448 -3.00 16.17 -8.58
N THR A 449 -4.00 16.20 -7.71
CA THR A 449 -4.69 17.44 -7.46
C THR A 449 -3.70 18.40 -6.84
N THR A 450 -3.60 19.60 -7.42
CA THR A 450 -2.95 20.78 -6.83
C THR A 450 -3.43 20.90 -5.38
N GLY A 451 -2.64 20.39 -4.43
CA GLY A 451 -3.17 20.13 -3.10
C GLY A 451 -2.27 19.27 -2.24
N PHE A 452 -1.71 18.17 -2.74
CA PHE A 452 -0.77 17.35 -1.95
C PHE A 452 0.41 18.20 -1.43
N SER A 453 0.94 17.84 -0.27
CA SER A 453 2.07 18.51 0.38
C SER A 453 1.84 19.98 0.75
N THR A 454 0.59 20.46 0.73
CA THR A 454 0.22 21.85 1.06
C THR A 454 -0.72 21.88 2.27
N PRO A 455 -0.58 22.82 3.22
CA PRO A 455 0.49 23.81 3.33
C PRO A 455 1.79 23.18 3.85
N GLN A 456 2.93 23.63 3.31
CA GLN A 456 4.25 23.15 3.73
C GLN A 456 4.53 23.47 5.21
N SER A 457 3.90 24.52 5.76
CA SER A 457 4.00 24.91 7.18
C SER A 457 3.56 23.82 8.16
N ALA A 458 2.79 22.82 7.72
CA ALA A 458 2.40 21.70 8.56
C ALA A 458 3.56 20.76 8.90
N LEU A 459 4.71 20.88 8.23
CA LEU A 459 5.91 20.09 8.48
C LEU A 459 7.11 21.01 8.66
N SER A 460 7.92 20.74 9.69
CA SER A 460 9.23 21.37 9.86
C SER A 460 10.31 20.31 9.93
N PHE A 461 11.41 20.57 9.24
CA PHE A 461 12.62 19.74 9.21
C PHE A 461 13.83 20.62 8.86
N PRO A 462 15.07 20.20 9.23
CA PRO A 462 16.27 20.95 8.88
C PRO A 462 16.49 20.96 7.36
N PRO A 463 17.22 21.97 6.82
CA PRO A 463 17.48 22.07 5.38
C PRO A 463 18.25 20.86 4.84
N PHE A 464 19.17 20.30 5.62
CA PHE A 464 19.85 19.05 5.34
C PHE A 464 20.36 18.40 6.64
N VAL A 465 20.74 17.14 6.54
CA VAL A 465 21.50 16.39 7.55
C VAL A 465 22.68 15.70 6.87
N VAL A 466 23.66 15.24 7.66
CA VAL A 466 24.86 14.58 7.14
C VAL A 466 24.95 13.17 7.70
N THR A 467 25.36 12.21 6.86
CA THR A 467 25.57 10.84 7.31
C THR A 467 26.80 10.68 8.22
N ASP A 468 26.65 9.86 9.27
CA ASP A 468 27.71 9.49 10.21
C ASP A 468 28.68 8.45 9.62
N GLU A 469 29.65 8.02 10.44
CA GLU A 469 30.65 6.98 10.08
C GLU A 469 30.00 5.64 9.65
N GLY A 470 28.80 5.34 10.13
CA GLY A 470 28.01 4.18 9.72
C GLY A 470 27.19 4.41 8.45
N GLY A 471 27.33 5.57 7.80
CA GLY A 471 26.52 6.00 6.67
C GLY A 471 25.07 6.28 7.05
N PHE A 472 24.75 6.49 8.33
CA PHE A 472 23.38 6.73 8.78
C PHE A 472 23.10 8.22 8.95
N ALA A 473 21.86 8.63 8.68
CA ALA A 473 21.39 9.96 9.03
C ALA A 473 19.94 9.91 9.50
N ASN A 474 19.58 10.84 10.39
CA ASN A 474 18.21 11.00 10.86
C ASN A 474 17.75 12.41 10.50
N ILE A 475 16.71 12.54 9.68
CA ILE A 475 16.06 13.83 9.44
C ILE A 475 14.93 13.96 10.46
N PRO A 476 15.05 14.83 11.48
CA PRO A 476 13.95 15.06 12.42
C PRO A 476 12.84 15.86 11.73
N LEU A 477 11.60 15.46 11.98
CA LEU A 477 10.40 16.13 11.51
C LEU A 477 9.48 16.44 12.69
N MET A 478 8.76 17.55 12.57
CA MET A 478 7.68 17.95 13.47
C MET A 478 6.41 18.22 12.67
N ALA A 479 5.29 17.67 13.11
CA ALA A 479 3.97 17.91 12.52
C ALA A 479 3.26 19.08 13.22
N TYR A 480 2.62 19.94 12.42
CA TYR A 480 1.72 21.00 12.84
C TYR A 480 0.36 20.82 12.18
N ASP A 481 -0.63 21.61 12.58
CA ASP A 481 -1.97 21.51 12.03
C ASP A 481 -2.00 21.97 10.56
N PRO A 482 -2.34 21.11 9.59
CA PRO A 482 -2.44 21.50 8.19
C PRO A 482 -3.57 22.51 7.91
N MET A 483 -4.46 22.79 8.88
CA MET A 483 -5.50 23.81 8.75
C MET A 483 -5.12 25.18 9.32
N GLU A 484 -4.06 25.27 10.11
CA GLU A 484 -3.63 26.53 10.73
C GLU A 484 -3.13 27.51 9.66
N GLY A 485 -3.89 28.59 9.44
CA GLY A 485 -3.53 29.64 8.46
C GLY A 485 -3.79 29.29 6.99
N ALA A 486 -4.41 28.14 6.69
CA ALA A 486 -4.74 27.75 5.32
C ALA A 486 -6.03 28.44 4.82
N PRO A 487 -5.99 29.28 3.75
CA PRO A 487 -7.18 29.93 3.22
C PRO A 487 -8.08 28.99 2.40
N TYR A 488 -7.77 27.69 2.32
CA TYR A 488 -8.38 26.75 1.38
C TYR A 488 -8.97 25.51 2.06
N PRO A 489 -10.31 25.47 2.27
CA PRO A 489 -11.01 24.30 2.80
C PRO A 489 -10.92 23.04 1.92
N HIS A 490 -10.40 23.14 0.70
CA HIS A 490 -10.31 22.06 -0.27
C HIS A 490 -8.95 21.33 -0.29
N VAL A 491 -7.99 21.76 0.54
CA VAL A 491 -6.61 21.23 0.52
C VAL A 491 -6.43 20.06 1.48
N VAL A 492 -7.21 19.98 2.56
CA VAL A 492 -7.22 18.82 3.47
C VAL A 492 -8.11 17.73 2.89
N GLU A 493 -7.56 16.53 2.78
CA GLU A 493 -8.35 15.36 2.41
C GLU A 493 -9.53 15.23 3.36
N LEU A 494 -10.66 14.86 2.77
CA LEU A 494 -11.97 14.72 3.39
C LEU A 494 -11.99 13.53 4.36
N GLN A 495 -11.29 13.71 5.48
CA GLN A 495 -11.16 12.89 6.69
C GLN A 495 -10.48 13.70 7.83
N GLY A 496 -10.07 14.95 7.56
CA GLY A 496 -9.36 15.80 8.51
C GLY A 496 -7.88 15.44 8.58
N SER A 497 -7.27 15.20 7.43
CA SER A 497 -5.84 14.92 7.29
C SER A 497 -5.31 15.40 5.96
N GLN A 498 -4.00 15.60 5.88
CA GLN A 498 -3.33 15.96 4.66
C GLN A 498 -2.15 15.04 4.36
N LEU A 499 -2.01 14.63 3.10
CA LEU A 499 -0.90 13.80 2.63
C LEU A 499 0.24 14.68 2.11
N TYR A 500 1.44 14.42 2.62
CA TYR A 500 2.70 15.04 2.23
C TYR A 500 3.59 14.00 1.56
N LEU A 501 3.96 14.26 0.32
CA LEU A 501 4.97 13.50 -0.41
C LEU A 501 6.29 14.26 -0.34
N LEU A 502 7.34 13.59 0.16
CA LEU A 502 8.68 14.18 0.34
C LEU A 502 9.71 13.36 -0.43
N PHE A 503 10.58 14.05 -1.17
CA PHE A 503 11.65 13.49 -1.97
C PHE A 503 13.00 13.80 -1.33
N ILE A 504 13.96 12.90 -1.49
CA ILE A 504 15.31 13.07 -0.93
C ILE A 504 16.27 13.49 -2.03
N ASN A 505 16.94 14.61 -1.82
CA ASN A 505 18.13 14.97 -2.56
C ASN A 505 19.37 14.57 -1.77
N MET A 506 20.42 14.21 -2.48
CA MET A 506 21.72 13.85 -1.92
C MET A 506 22.84 14.63 -2.58
N SER A 507 23.82 15.05 -1.77
CA SER A 507 25.03 15.74 -2.22
C SER A 507 26.26 15.14 -1.55
N PHE A 508 27.31 14.87 -2.33
CA PHE A 508 28.59 14.36 -1.82
C PHE A 508 29.72 14.59 -2.83
N GLY A 509 30.80 15.25 -2.43
CA GLY A 509 32.02 15.36 -3.25
C GLY A 509 31.80 15.96 -4.65
N GLY A 510 30.91 16.95 -4.78
CA GLY A 510 30.54 17.58 -6.06
C GLY A 510 29.44 16.86 -6.85
N ILE A 511 28.97 15.70 -6.39
CA ILE A 511 27.81 14.99 -6.95
C ILE A 511 26.54 15.59 -6.34
N SER A 512 25.52 15.83 -7.17
CA SER A 512 24.17 16.19 -6.76
C SER A 512 23.16 15.30 -7.48
N ASP A 513 22.29 14.64 -6.72
CA ASP A 513 21.37 13.62 -7.24
C ASP A 513 20.13 13.47 -6.34
N ALA A 514 19.19 12.60 -6.71
CA ALA A 514 17.99 12.28 -5.95
C ALA A 514 17.86 10.78 -5.66
N ALA A 515 17.26 10.44 -4.52
CA ALA A 515 16.95 9.06 -4.19
C ALA A 515 15.84 8.51 -5.11
N LEU A 516 15.85 7.19 -5.35
CA LEU A 516 14.85 6.52 -6.19
C LEU A 516 13.53 6.21 -5.48
N PHE A 517 13.31 6.80 -4.31
CA PHE A 517 12.11 6.58 -3.51
C PHE A 517 11.67 7.87 -2.83
N HIS A 518 10.44 7.87 -2.36
CA HIS A 518 9.82 8.99 -1.66
C HIS A 518 9.22 8.57 -0.32
N PHE A 519 8.97 9.55 0.53
CA PHE A 519 8.22 9.42 1.77
C PHE A 519 6.78 9.87 1.61
N GLY A 520 5.86 9.16 2.25
CA GLY A 520 4.49 9.62 2.50
C GLY A 520 4.29 9.94 3.99
N ALA A 521 3.91 11.16 4.32
CA ALA A 521 3.50 11.53 5.67
C ALA A 521 2.06 12.03 5.63
N ARG A 522 1.15 11.32 6.30
CA ARG A 522 -0.22 11.76 6.50
C ARG A 522 -0.33 12.46 7.84
N VAL A 523 -0.64 13.75 7.81
CA VAL A 523 -0.74 14.61 8.99
C VAL A 523 -2.21 14.91 9.25
N PHE A 524 -2.72 14.55 10.43
CA PHE A 524 -4.10 14.84 10.82
C PHE A 524 -4.26 16.32 11.25
N GLN A 525 -5.46 16.86 11.11
CA GLN A 525 -5.81 18.16 11.67
C GLN A 525 -5.93 18.08 13.21
N ILE A 526 -5.80 19.21 13.90
CA ILE A 526 -6.03 19.22 15.34
C ILE A 526 -7.48 18.83 15.66
N TYR A 527 -7.67 18.01 16.69
CA TYR A 527 -8.99 17.65 17.18
C TYR A 527 -9.02 17.61 18.70
N HIS A 528 -9.86 18.47 19.28
CA HIS A 528 -10.12 18.51 20.71
C HIS A 528 -11.23 17.51 21.04
N VAL A 529 -10.89 16.52 21.87
CA VAL A 529 -11.88 15.55 22.35
C VAL A 529 -12.76 16.24 23.39
N PRO A 530 -14.09 16.31 23.21
CA PRO A 530 -14.99 16.91 24.19
C PRO A 530 -15.02 16.08 25.49
N ASP A 531 -15.24 16.73 26.64
CA ASP A 531 -15.40 16.03 27.92
C ASP A 531 -16.62 15.09 27.93
N THR A 532 -17.69 15.51 27.24
CA THR A 532 -18.93 14.73 27.04
C THR A 532 -19.28 14.69 25.56
N PRO A 533 -18.73 13.73 24.79
CA PRO A 533 -19.10 13.56 23.39
C PRO A 533 -20.58 13.18 23.26
N THR A 534 -21.19 13.64 22.16
CA THR A 534 -22.60 13.41 21.82
C THR A 534 -22.70 12.82 20.42
N TRP A 535 -23.79 12.10 20.13
CA TRP A 535 -24.02 11.52 18.82
C TRP A 535 -24.04 12.60 17.73
N TYR A 536 -24.87 13.64 17.90
CA TYR A 536 -25.08 14.63 16.85
C TYR A 536 -23.90 15.57 16.61
N ASP A 537 -23.20 16.02 17.66
CA ASP A 537 -22.14 17.03 17.48
C ASP A 537 -20.78 16.41 17.14
N HIS A 538 -20.56 15.14 17.50
CA HIS A 538 -19.22 14.54 17.47
C HIS A 538 -19.16 13.21 16.73
N VAL A 539 -20.05 12.27 17.03
CA VAL A 539 -19.95 10.89 16.54
C VAL A 539 -20.47 10.77 15.11
N LEU A 540 -21.69 11.22 14.83
CA LEU A 540 -22.29 11.16 13.50
C LEU A 540 -21.43 11.91 12.45
N PRO A 541 -20.95 13.15 12.69
CA PRO A 541 -20.05 13.83 11.75
C PRO A 541 -18.74 13.09 11.52
N THR A 542 -18.29 12.28 12.50
CA THR A 542 -17.09 11.44 12.35
C THR A 542 -17.38 10.18 11.55
N LEU A 543 -18.49 9.49 11.81
CA LEU A 543 -18.81 8.18 11.23
C LEU A 543 -19.46 8.25 9.84
N GLU A 544 -20.17 9.33 9.53
CA GLU A 544 -20.85 9.53 8.24
C GLU A 544 -19.91 9.46 7.03
N PRO A 545 -18.73 10.14 7.00
CA PRO A 545 -17.79 9.97 5.90
C PRO A 545 -17.39 8.51 5.67
N TYR A 546 -17.15 7.77 6.75
CA TYR A 546 -16.78 6.35 6.66
C TYR A 546 -17.93 5.47 6.19
N HIS A 547 -19.17 5.79 6.58
CA HIS A 547 -20.36 5.11 6.06
C HIS A 547 -20.49 5.24 4.54
N ASN A 548 -20.09 6.39 4.00
CA ASN A 548 -20.19 6.70 2.58
C ASN A 548 -19.02 6.11 1.79
N LEU A 549 -17.80 6.26 2.29
CA LEU A 549 -16.55 5.84 1.64
C LEU A 549 -16.29 4.33 1.73
N PHE A 550 -16.86 3.65 2.73
CA PHE A 550 -16.69 2.21 2.92
C PHE A 550 -18.05 1.50 2.92
N PRO A 551 -18.69 1.32 1.73
CA PRO A 551 -20.00 0.68 1.61
C PRO A 551 -20.08 -0.71 2.22
N VAL A 552 -18.96 -1.42 2.27
CA VAL A 552 -18.81 -2.72 2.94
C VAL A 552 -19.27 -2.66 4.40
N MET A 553 -19.16 -1.51 5.08
CA MET A 553 -19.63 -1.36 6.45
C MET A 553 -21.16 -1.54 6.57
N ARG A 554 -21.93 -1.25 5.51
CA ARG A 554 -23.40 -1.35 5.53
C ARG A 554 -23.93 -2.77 5.72
N SER A 555 -23.12 -3.79 5.43
CA SER A 555 -23.49 -5.18 5.73
C SER A 555 -23.25 -5.58 7.19
N PHE A 556 -22.56 -4.75 7.96
CA PHE A 556 -22.20 -5.04 9.36
C PHE A 556 -22.80 -4.04 10.35
N VAL A 557 -22.64 -2.75 10.10
CA VAL A 557 -23.09 -1.64 10.94
C VAL A 557 -23.50 -0.44 10.07
N HIS A 558 -24.73 0.03 10.23
CA HIS A 558 -25.15 1.33 9.69
C HIS A 558 -24.55 2.46 10.53
N LEU A 559 -23.33 2.88 10.16
CA LEU A 559 -22.53 3.90 10.87
C LEU A 559 -23.19 5.28 11.02
N THR A 560 -24.24 5.59 10.25
CA THR A 560 -25.02 6.83 10.35
C THR A 560 -26.30 6.70 11.19
N ASP A 561 -26.59 5.51 11.70
CA ASP A 561 -27.77 5.24 12.53
C ASP A 561 -27.38 4.97 13.98
N TYR A 562 -27.94 5.78 14.89
CA TYR A 562 -27.62 5.73 16.32
C TYR A 562 -27.91 4.35 16.92
N HIS A 563 -29.06 3.76 16.61
CA HIS A 563 -29.48 2.49 17.18
C HIS A 563 -28.62 1.32 16.68
N SER A 564 -28.35 1.25 15.39
CA SER A 564 -27.43 0.26 14.79
C SER A 564 -26.02 0.35 15.39
N VAL A 565 -25.51 1.57 15.64
CA VAL A 565 -24.22 1.75 16.32
C VAL A 565 -24.27 1.26 17.76
N LEU A 566 -25.34 1.55 18.51
CA LEU A 566 -25.50 1.05 19.88
C LEU A 566 -25.60 -0.47 19.96
N GLU A 567 -26.37 -1.10 19.07
CA GLU A 567 -26.49 -2.57 18.99
C GLU A 567 -25.14 -3.25 18.71
N ASN A 568 -24.20 -2.55 18.08
CA ASN A 568 -22.86 -3.04 17.75
C ASN A 568 -21.74 -2.40 18.59
N LYS A 569 -22.09 -1.68 19.67
CA LYS A 569 -21.15 -0.91 20.51
C LYS A 569 -19.94 -1.72 20.94
N ASP A 570 -20.13 -2.93 21.47
CA ASP A 570 -19.03 -3.74 22.00
C ASP A 570 -18.08 -4.22 20.90
N LYS A 571 -18.61 -4.59 19.73
CA LYS A 571 -17.80 -4.96 18.56
C LYS A 571 -17.00 -3.76 18.05
N MET A 572 -17.64 -2.59 17.97
CA MET A 572 -16.98 -1.35 17.56
C MET A 572 -15.86 -0.97 18.54
N LYS A 573 -16.13 -1.05 19.84
CA LYS A 573 -15.14 -0.80 20.90
C LYS A 573 -13.96 -1.76 20.79
N ALA A 574 -14.22 -3.05 20.55
CA ALA A 574 -13.17 -4.04 20.35
C ALA A 574 -12.24 -3.64 19.20
N VAL A 575 -12.76 -3.44 17.98
CA VAL A 575 -11.92 -3.11 16.81
C VAL A 575 -11.22 -1.74 16.93
N LEU A 576 -11.90 -0.75 17.51
CA LEU A 576 -11.34 0.57 17.78
C LEU A 576 -10.32 0.57 18.92
N SER A 577 -10.21 -0.48 19.72
CA SER A 577 -9.21 -0.56 20.81
C SER A 577 -7.91 -1.26 20.38
N LEU A 578 -7.94 -2.04 19.30
CA LEU A 578 -6.81 -2.84 18.85
C LEU A 578 -5.61 -1.99 18.38
N PRO A 579 -4.37 -2.54 18.47
CA PRO A 579 -3.20 -1.95 17.84
C PRO A 579 -3.40 -1.73 16.34
N ILE A 580 -2.76 -0.70 15.79
CA ILE A 580 -2.92 -0.34 14.36
C ILE A 580 -2.43 -1.46 13.41
N ASP A 581 -1.54 -2.34 13.87
CA ASP A 581 -1.03 -3.46 13.06
C ASP A 581 -1.85 -4.75 13.20
N ASP A 582 -2.89 -4.76 14.02
CA ASP A 582 -3.78 -5.92 14.16
C ASP A 582 -4.66 -6.08 12.90
N PRO A 583 -4.83 -7.29 12.35
CA PRO A 583 -5.67 -7.49 11.15
C PRO A 583 -7.15 -7.13 11.36
N HIS A 584 -7.67 -7.14 12.59
CA HIS A 584 -9.05 -6.73 12.90
C HIS A 584 -9.19 -5.24 13.18
N HIS A 585 -8.09 -4.52 13.40
CA HIS A 585 -8.13 -3.07 13.28
C HIS A 585 -8.50 -2.79 11.83
N MET A 586 -9.66 -2.20 11.55
CA MET A 586 -10.20 -2.12 10.19
C MET A 586 -9.43 -1.09 9.35
N PRO A 587 -9.33 -1.23 8.01
CA PRO A 587 -8.74 -0.19 7.15
C PRO A 587 -9.36 1.19 7.42
N THR A 588 -10.70 1.26 7.48
CA THR A 588 -11.48 2.45 7.83
C THR A 588 -11.08 3.09 9.17
N THR A 589 -10.70 2.29 10.18
CA THR A 589 -10.30 2.85 11.48
C THR A 589 -8.85 3.35 11.48
N ARG A 590 -8.01 2.93 10.53
CA ARG A 590 -6.65 3.48 10.33
C ARG A 590 -6.65 4.88 9.70
N ASP A 591 -7.77 5.25 9.09
CA ASP A 591 -8.00 6.58 8.53
C ASP A 591 -8.48 7.59 9.59
N LEU A 592 -8.81 7.14 10.81
CA LEU A 592 -9.15 8.01 11.94
C LEU A 592 -7.88 8.55 12.63
N SER A 593 -7.91 9.84 12.97
CA SER A 593 -6.94 10.40 13.91
C SER A 593 -7.07 9.72 15.28
N LYS A 594 -5.96 9.62 16.03
CA LYS A 594 -5.92 9.07 17.39
C LYS A 594 -6.93 9.78 18.30
N ARG A 595 -7.10 11.09 18.12
CA ARG A 595 -8.03 11.92 18.90
C ARG A 595 -9.49 11.62 18.54
N LYS A 596 -9.85 11.52 17.25
CA LYS A 596 -11.20 11.12 16.83
C LYS A 596 -11.53 9.69 17.27
N ARG A 597 -10.57 8.78 17.15
CA ARG A 597 -10.69 7.40 17.68
C ARG A 597 -10.93 7.40 19.18
N LYS A 598 -10.21 8.22 19.95
CA LYS A 598 -10.44 8.37 21.39
C LYS A 598 -11.85 8.90 21.68
N MET A 599 -12.30 9.93 20.96
CA MET A 599 -13.66 10.47 21.09
C MET A 599 -14.73 9.39 20.90
N LEU A 600 -14.58 8.55 19.86
CA LEU A 600 -15.50 7.44 19.61
C LEU A 600 -15.47 6.42 20.76
N LEU A 601 -14.28 6.07 21.28
CA LEU A 601 -14.16 5.16 22.43
C LEU A 601 -14.82 5.74 23.69
N ASP A 602 -14.57 7.02 24.00
CA ASP A 602 -15.16 7.70 25.16
C ASP A 602 -16.69 7.76 25.06
N TRP A 603 -17.23 8.09 23.88
CA TRP A 603 -18.67 8.06 23.65
C TRP A 603 -19.25 6.65 23.72
N LEU A 604 -18.54 5.66 23.17
CA LEU A 604 -18.98 4.27 23.26
C LEU A 604 -19.07 3.83 24.72
N GLU A 605 -18.24 4.30 25.65
CA GLU A 605 -18.42 3.96 27.08
C GLU A 605 -19.76 4.46 27.63
N ASN A 606 -20.09 5.73 27.38
CA ASN A 606 -21.33 6.37 27.84
C ASN A 606 -22.07 7.06 26.68
N PRO A 607 -22.88 6.33 25.90
CA PRO A 607 -23.47 6.88 24.68
C PRO A 607 -24.55 7.91 24.97
N ILE A 608 -24.25 9.16 24.66
CA ILE A 608 -25.18 10.29 24.78
C ILE A 608 -25.67 10.66 23.39
N LEU A 609 -26.98 10.69 23.17
CA LEU A 609 -27.57 11.11 21.89
C LEU A 609 -27.31 12.61 21.63
N GLY A 610 -27.45 13.45 22.65
CA GLY A 610 -27.37 14.92 22.49
C GLY A 610 -28.53 15.48 21.67
N GLN A 611 -28.40 16.72 21.22
CA GLN A 611 -29.34 17.36 20.30
C GLN A 611 -28.55 18.01 19.16
N PRO A 612 -29.02 17.93 17.90
CA PRO A 612 -28.34 18.60 16.81
C PRO A 612 -28.36 20.11 17.08
N ALA A 613 -27.19 20.75 17.03
CA ALA A 613 -27.11 22.20 17.14
C ALA A 613 -28.05 22.85 16.09
N PRO A 614 -29.00 23.70 16.52
CA PRO A 614 -29.89 24.37 15.58
C PRO A 614 -29.08 25.36 14.76
N SER A 615 -28.83 25.03 13.49
CA SER A 615 -28.22 25.93 12.52
C SER A 615 -29.15 26.12 11.33
N ILE A 616 -29.10 27.30 10.73
CA ILE A 616 -29.88 27.59 9.52
C ILE A 616 -29.50 26.66 8.36
N GLU A 617 -28.25 26.21 8.30
CA GLU A 617 -27.78 25.24 7.32
C GLU A 617 -28.35 23.85 7.58
N ASN A 618 -28.32 23.37 8.82
CA ASN A 618 -28.95 22.10 9.20
C ASN A 618 -30.44 22.10 8.87
N LEU A 619 -31.14 23.20 9.14
CA LEU A 619 -32.54 23.36 8.78
C LEU A 619 -32.78 23.29 7.27
N ARG A 620 -31.95 23.97 6.47
CA ARG A 620 -32.02 23.90 4.99
C ARG A 620 -31.79 22.48 4.49
N THR A 621 -30.82 21.76 5.05
CA THR A 621 -30.55 20.35 4.71
C THR A 621 -31.73 19.45 5.05
N LEU A 622 -32.31 19.58 6.24
CA LEU A 622 -33.47 18.80 6.67
C LEU A 622 -34.69 19.06 5.79
N LEU A 623 -34.95 20.32 5.42
CA LEU A 623 -36.04 20.69 4.51
C LEU A 623 -35.80 20.12 3.10
N GLN A 624 -34.57 20.17 2.60
CA GLN A 624 -34.22 19.57 1.31
C GLN A 624 -34.42 18.04 1.33
N GLN A 625 -34.03 17.35 2.41
CA GLN A 625 -34.27 15.92 2.59
C GLN A 625 -35.77 15.59 2.70
N ALA A 626 -36.54 16.39 3.45
CA ALA A 626 -37.99 16.20 3.55
C ALA A 626 -38.67 16.33 2.18
N MET A 627 -38.26 17.30 1.36
CA MET A 627 -38.79 17.46 0.01
C MET A 627 -38.46 16.25 -0.89
N GLU A 628 -37.27 15.67 -0.76
CA GLU A 628 -36.90 14.43 -1.49
C GLU A 628 -37.71 13.23 -1.05
N LEU A 629 -38.02 13.14 0.25
CA LEU A 629 -38.91 12.11 0.78
C LEU A 629 -40.28 12.21 0.10
N GLU A 630 -40.88 13.40 0.06
CA GLU A 630 -42.17 13.58 -0.63
C GLU A 630 -42.07 13.29 -2.13
N LEU A 631 -40.98 13.71 -2.78
CA LEU A 631 -40.75 13.40 -4.20
C LEU A 631 -40.60 11.89 -4.45
N SER A 632 -40.02 11.14 -3.50
CA SER A 632 -39.81 9.69 -3.62
C SER A 632 -41.09 8.86 -3.52
N THR A 633 -42.18 9.43 -3.01
CA THR A 633 -43.47 8.73 -2.88
C THR A 633 -44.41 9.01 -4.06
N ILE A 634 -44.25 10.16 -4.73
CA ILE A 634 -45.10 10.57 -5.87
C ILE A 634 -45.05 9.56 -7.05
N PRO A 635 -43.89 9.18 -7.62
CA PRO A 635 -43.85 8.25 -8.75
C PRO A 635 -44.41 6.84 -8.46
N PRO A 636 -44.17 6.21 -7.29
CA PRO A 636 -44.81 4.94 -6.92
C PRO A 636 -46.33 5.03 -6.88
N TYR A 637 -46.88 6.07 -6.25
CA TYR A 637 -48.33 6.26 -6.20
C TYR A 637 -48.93 6.56 -7.58
N LEU A 638 -48.26 7.38 -8.40
CA LEU A 638 -48.65 7.62 -9.78
C LEU A 638 -48.60 6.34 -10.63
N THR A 639 -47.55 5.53 -10.48
CA THR A 639 -47.41 4.25 -11.19
C THR A 639 -48.54 3.29 -10.82
N ALA A 640 -48.84 3.18 -9.53
CA ALA A 640 -49.96 2.37 -9.06
C ALA A 640 -51.30 2.89 -9.62
N LEU A 641 -51.52 4.21 -9.61
CA LEU A 641 -52.73 4.84 -10.17
C LEU A 641 -52.88 4.57 -11.67
N MET A 642 -51.82 4.79 -12.45
CA MET A 642 -51.80 4.60 -13.90
C MET A 642 -51.96 3.14 -14.32
N SER A 643 -51.70 2.20 -13.41
CA SER A 643 -51.89 0.77 -13.68
C SER A 643 -53.36 0.30 -13.58
N ILE A 644 -54.26 1.13 -13.03
CA ILE A 644 -55.68 0.82 -12.91
C ILE A 644 -56.37 1.06 -14.26
N LYS A 645 -56.95 0.00 -14.84
CA LYS A 645 -57.71 0.10 -16.10
C LYS A 645 -58.97 0.94 -15.92
N GLU A 646 -59.38 1.62 -16.99
CA GLU A 646 -60.59 2.42 -17.01
C GLU A 646 -61.83 1.60 -16.60
N GLY A 647 -62.66 2.16 -15.70
CA GLY A 647 -63.83 1.49 -15.15
C GLY A 647 -63.56 0.49 -14.01
N PHE A 648 -62.31 0.13 -13.72
CA PHE A 648 -61.94 -0.81 -12.65
C PHE A 648 -61.44 -0.08 -11.39
N ASN A 649 -61.70 -0.66 -10.21
CA ASN A 649 -61.17 -0.20 -8.92
C ASN A 649 -61.29 1.32 -8.68
N VAL A 650 -62.40 1.92 -9.15
CA VAL A 650 -62.59 3.37 -9.23
C VAL A 650 -62.41 4.07 -7.89
N GLU A 651 -62.89 3.47 -6.80
CA GLU A 651 -62.74 4.03 -5.46
C GLU A 651 -61.26 4.02 -5.01
N ILE A 652 -60.55 2.92 -5.25
CA ILE A 652 -59.12 2.80 -4.91
C ILE A 652 -58.31 3.80 -5.74
N GLY A 653 -58.61 3.94 -7.03
CA GLY A 653 -58.00 4.96 -7.89
C GLY A 653 -58.23 6.38 -7.36
N ARG A 654 -59.44 6.70 -6.88
CA ARG A 654 -59.73 7.99 -6.25
C ARG A 654 -58.91 8.21 -4.98
N ARG A 655 -58.75 7.19 -4.13
CA ARG A 655 -57.94 7.26 -2.91
C ARG A 655 -56.46 7.46 -3.20
N ILE A 656 -55.87 6.69 -4.12
CA ILE A 656 -54.47 6.84 -4.52
C ILE A 656 -54.23 8.23 -5.13
N LYS A 657 -55.13 8.70 -6.00
CA LYS A 657 -55.06 10.05 -6.56
C LYS A 657 -55.06 11.12 -5.47
N SER A 658 -55.88 10.97 -4.43
CA SER A 658 -55.87 11.89 -3.29
C SER A 658 -54.53 11.92 -2.58
N VAL A 659 -53.89 10.76 -2.36
CA VAL A 659 -52.56 10.67 -1.75
C VAL A 659 -51.52 11.38 -2.60
N VAL A 660 -51.47 11.11 -3.92
CA VAL A 660 -50.54 11.79 -4.84
C VAL A 660 -50.63 13.32 -4.73
N VAL A 661 -51.85 13.86 -4.71
CA VAL A 661 -52.07 15.31 -4.60
C VAL A 661 -51.59 15.84 -3.26
N GLN A 662 -51.76 15.08 -2.16
CA GLN A 662 -51.24 15.47 -0.85
C GLN A 662 -49.71 15.47 -0.82
N GLU A 663 -49.04 14.45 -1.38
CA GLU A 663 -47.56 14.43 -1.40
C GLU A 663 -46.98 15.55 -2.28
N MET A 664 -47.64 15.87 -3.40
CA MET A 664 -47.29 17.06 -4.20
C MET A 664 -47.44 18.36 -3.42
N LEU A 665 -48.48 18.47 -2.59
CA LEU A 665 -48.69 19.63 -1.71
C LEU A 665 -47.62 19.68 -0.62
N HIS A 666 -47.32 18.58 0.05
CA HIS A 666 -46.26 18.49 1.05
C HIS A 666 -44.91 18.92 0.47
N MET A 667 -44.55 18.40 -0.70
CA MET A 667 -43.33 18.78 -1.41
C MET A 667 -43.27 20.29 -1.67
N ALA A 668 -44.38 20.89 -2.13
CA ALA A 668 -44.46 22.33 -2.38
C ALA A 668 -44.34 23.17 -1.09
N LEU A 669 -44.97 22.73 0.01
CA LEU A 669 -44.89 23.40 1.31
C LEU A 669 -43.47 23.35 1.87
N VAL A 670 -42.80 22.21 1.79
CA VAL A 670 -41.41 22.06 2.19
C VAL A 670 -40.50 22.94 1.32
N GLY A 671 -40.74 23.00 0.01
CA GLY A 671 -40.02 23.90 -0.90
C GLY A 671 -40.20 25.38 -0.52
N ASN A 672 -41.41 25.79 -0.13
CA ASN A 672 -41.68 27.15 0.35
C ASN A 672 -40.94 27.46 1.66
N LEU A 673 -40.93 26.52 2.61
CA LEU A 673 -40.17 26.66 3.85
C LEU A 673 -38.67 26.78 3.56
N LEU A 674 -38.13 25.96 2.66
CA LEU A 674 -36.73 26.00 2.26
C LEU A 674 -36.36 27.35 1.63
N ASN A 675 -37.19 27.87 0.73
CA ASN A 675 -37.04 29.22 0.18
C ASN A 675 -37.08 30.29 1.27
N ALA A 676 -38.03 30.20 2.21
CA ALA A 676 -38.21 31.19 3.28
C ALA A 676 -36.99 31.30 4.22
N VAL A 677 -36.29 30.19 4.44
CA VAL A 677 -35.04 30.17 5.22
C VAL A 677 -33.79 30.48 4.38
N GLY A 678 -33.96 30.92 3.13
CA GLY A 678 -32.87 31.33 2.22
C GLY A 678 -32.13 30.16 1.55
N GLY A 679 -32.72 28.97 1.49
CA GLY A 679 -32.24 27.87 0.66
C GLY A 679 -32.90 27.85 -0.72
N SER A 680 -32.39 27.02 -1.63
CA SER A 680 -32.93 26.86 -2.99
C SER A 680 -33.39 25.42 -3.22
N PRO A 681 -34.70 25.15 -3.38
CA PRO A 681 -35.21 23.82 -3.68
C PRO A 681 -34.62 23.22 -4.95
N SER A 682 -34.20 21.95 -4.89
CA SER A 682 -33.63 21.26 -6.06
C SER A 682 -34.23 19.86 -6.25
N ILE A 683 -34.99 19.68 -7.34
CA ILE A 683 -35.79 18.49 -7.64
C ILE A 683 -35.49 17.83 -9.01
N ALA A 684 -34.62 18.44 -9.83
CA ALA A 684 -34.43 18.06 -11.25
C ALA A 684 -32.98 17.82 -11.69
N SER A 685 -32.01 17.82 -10.77
CA SER A 685 -30.64 17.38 -11.10
C SER A 685 -30.58 15.84 -11.19
N THR A 686 -29.68 15.29 -12.00
CA THR A 686 -29.35 13.84 -12.02
C THR A 686 -29.07 13.26 -10.63
N LEU A 687 -28.66 14.16 -9.74
CA LEU A 687 -28.47 13.94 -8.33
C LEU A 687 -29.82 13.68 -7.62
N ASN A 688 -30.82 14.53 -7.77
CA ASN A 688 -31.95 14.62 -6.83
C ASN A 688 -33.20 13.86 -7.29
N ALA A 689 -33.08 13.17 -8.43
CA ALA A 689 -34.13 12.31 -8.94
C ALA A 689 -34.23 11.03 -8.10
N PRO A 690 -35.44 10.60 -7.69
CA PRO A 690 -35.63 9.36 -6.96
C PRO A 690 -35.34 8.15 -7.87
N LEU A 691 -34.67 7.14 -7.30
CA LEU A 691 -34.40 5.86 -7.94
C LEU A 691 -35.38 4.80 -7.47
N TYR A 692 -35.65 3.80 -8.30
CA TYR A 692 -36.50 2.67 -7.92
C TYR A 692 -35.94 1.36 -8.51
N PRO A 693 -35.92 0.26 -7.76
CA PRO A 693 -36.33 0.16 -6.35
C PRO A 693 -35.34 0.85 -5.39
N SER A 694 -35.82 1.51 -4.34
CA SER A 694 -34.97 2.16 -3.33
C SER A 694 -35.64 2.24 -1.95
N LYS A 695 -34.84 2.54 -0.92
CA LYS A 695 -35.35 2.91 0.41
C LYS A 695 -35.77 4.38 0.42
N LEU A 696 -36.67 4.76 1.33
CA LEU A 696 -37.08 6.16 1.48
C LEU A 696 -35.92 7.03 2.01
N PRO A 697 -35.79 8.29 1.53
CA PRO A 697 -34.81 9.25 2.03
C PRO A 697 -34.90 9.51 3.54
N GLY A 698 -33.78 9.92 4.15
CA GLY A 698 -33.74 10.30 5.56
C GLY A 698 -33.90 9.14 6.56
N GLY A 699 -33.83 7.88 6.11
CA GLY A 699 -33.98 6.71 6.98
C GLY A 699 -35.42 6.43 7.42
N VAL A 700 -36.42 7.05 6.76
CA VAL A 700 -37.82 6.82 7.08
C VAL A 700 -38.23 5.39 6.71
N ARG A 701 -38.72 4.61 7.69
CA ARG A 701 -39.08 3.19 7.52
C ARG A 701 -37.96 2.39 6.84
N PRO A 702 -36.84 2.15 7.52
CA PRO A 702 -35.62 1.61 6.92
C PRO A 702 -35.77 0.20 6.32
N ASP A 703 -36.81 -0.54 6.71
CA ASP A 703 -37.14 -1.88 6.20
C ASP A 703 -37.98 -1.86 4.92
N LEU A 704 -38.46 -0.69 4.48
CA LEU A 704 -39.32 -0.55 3.32
C LEU A 704 -38.51 -0.24 2.06
N VAL A 705 -38.52 -1.17 1.11
CA VAL A 705 -38.01 -0.94 -0.26
C VAL A 705 -39.19 -0.62 -1.18
N VAL A 706 -39.17 0.58 -1.74
CA VAL A 706 -40.21 1.11 -2.63
C VAL A 706 -39.83 0.85 -4.08
N SER A 707 -40.75 0.27 -4.85
CA SER A 707 -40.56 -0.08 -6.26
C SER A 707 -41.66 0.52 -7.13
N LEU A 708 -41.36 0.78 -8.41
CA LEU A 708 -42.38 1.11 -9.40
C LEU A 708 -43.08 -0.18 -9.84
N GLN A 709 -44.29 -0.40 -9.35
CA GLN A 709 -45.08 -1.59 -9.67
C GLN A 709 -46.55 -1.25 -9.87
N LYS A 710 -47.23 -2.08 -10.67
CA LYS A 710 -48.69 -2.03 -10.78
C LYS A 710 -49.37 -2.28 -9.43
N LEU A 711 -50.56 -1.72 -9.25
CA LEU A 711 -51.41 -2.02 -8.12
C LEU A 711 -51.73 -3.51 -8.11
N LYS A 712 -51.30 -4.20 -7.05
CA LYS A 712 -51.59 -5.62 -6.81
C LYS A 712 -51.89 -5.83 -5.32
N PRO A 713 -52.73 -6.80 -4.95
CA PRO A 713 -52.86 -7.24 -3.57
C PRO A 713 -51.49 -7.67 -3.04
N ARG A 714 -51.21 -7.39 -1.76
CA ARG A 714 -50.01 -7.87 -1.10
C ARG A 714 -50.19 -9.39 -0.91
N VAL A 715 -49.57 -10.19 -1.78
CA VAL A 715 -49.45 -11.63 -1.56
C VAL A 715 -48.33 -11.78 -0.53
N HIS A 716 -48.69 -12.27 0.65
CA HIS A 716 -47.74 -12.54 1.74
C HIS A 716 -46.78 -13.68 1.37
#